data_AF-A0A0V1PFK0-F1
#
_entry.id   AF-A0A0V1PFK0-F1
#
_cell.length_a   1.000
_cell.length_b   1.000
_cell.length_c   1.000
_cell.angle_alpha   90.00
_cell.angle_beta   90.00
_cell.angle_gamma   90.00
#
_symmetry.space_group_name_H-M   'P 1'
#
loop_
_entity.id
_entity.type
_entity.pdbx_description
1 polymer ?
#
loop_
_entity_poly.entity_id
_entity_poly.type
_entity_poly.pdbx_seq_one_letter_code
_entity_poly.pdbx_strand_id
1 'polypeptide(L)'
;MGFLHFLLSEDSLPCSEDCLVVQEKQMNEPLAHYMINSSHNTYLTGPQVGLQAKCSAEMYRQVLISGCRCVELDIWDRKNGDPVITHGPPLVTMVPEIPIRDVLEAIADSAFKTSLYPVILSLEIRCSLKNQQKVAEICKEIFGDRLLMEPLSSNKIEAGVPLPSPNALQGKILIKCRRSVADGKGSIGRRSKANVSSVDRDFILSASTLTLNKIGNLSRTQLSVDDDKSTESAVSNTESISDDEESEDYTFGTGKPKKNLEVSEELSALVNYMKATKFKSFEDSASRNFSNEVTSFSEVKGYEMMQKDVTSFINYNKHRCTRIYPRGNRMNSSNYAPQIFWSVGCQLVALNFQTLDTPPMQINLGKFEMNGRSGYLLKPKCMREFGKTFDPLEEGAIENVVTNSVTIQIISGQLLSLSKINTFVEVEMCGIPSDCVRKRYRTKLVENNGINPVYLDADTKPFEFQKVILPEAASVRFVVFEYSNRATFLGHSMIPVVGLRPGYRHIGLKSAMNKPLSMATLFVHIKVTDFVPVIHLAFADALSNPIQYSKAAINREALLKKMIEDEEMESYNGGVSNVFEEAKRKNCMPVLSKMIPSPVLERSRSSGAIILKHHRIYSDLTKMLADLPTSSDRKFDFSTPLPSLLLKSYTIQTPTEDMLKANAKYVKLRKKFGKDLENLQSKHAKERSALQKKTNKGEGDVQSSFSRQVDVSTLQKAFACIPRKLSTGSQESHFVSRSSGASNETLADSKCPNLTPMEMLCSKQWKQQWLLMKNMEIALFDQLMKLVGHSCKMNIQMLNVIYERTVEDSMNALQEKRKMEMENLIQSIGSSNSNMDGRLGKLKRETEERFIKNGVELRKRLESIRASRADEIVNSHDELKRNCIKQFETRMANLQTEYEEKISTVGKQAAAKKATPKRNERQFVCTYSIINEQCLQMLSAL
;
A
#
# COMPACT_ATOMS: atom_id res chain seq x y z
N MET A 1 26.91 36.93 -12.47
CA MET A 1 26.31 37.16 -11.13
C MET A 1 24.86 37.60 -11.22
N GLY A 2 24.50 38.78 -11.78
CA GLY A 2 23.11 39.28 -11.80
C GLY A 2 22.04 38.25 -12.27
N PHE A 3 22.30 37.53 -13.38
CA PHE A 3 21.38 36.49 -13.87
C PHE A 3 21.16 35.32 -12.88
N LEU A 4 22.18 34.95 -12.09
CA LEU A 4 22.05 33.93 -11.05
C LEU A 4 21.22 34.44 -9.86
N HIS A 5 21.38 35.72 -9.48
CA HIS A 5 20.51 36.33 -8.48
C HIS A 5 19.04 36.35 -8.93
N PHE A 6 18.78 36.68 -10.21
CA PHE A 6 17.43 36.58 -10.79
C PHE A 6 16.87 35.15 -10.70
N LEU A 7 17.63 34.13 -11.11
CA LEU A 7 17.18 32.72 -11.05
C LEU A 7 16.89 32.20 -9.63
N LEU A 8 17.47 32.83 -8.60
CA LEU A 8 17.27 32.53 -7.18
C LEU A 8 16.27 33.48 -6.49
N SER A 9 15.77 34.50 -7.19
CA SER A 9 14.82 35.49 -6.67
C SER A 9 13.37 35.01 -6.76
N GLU A 10 12.48 35.72 -6.06
CA GLU A 10 11.03 35.47 -6.06
C GLU A 10 10.40 35.67 -7.46
N ASP A 11 11.00 36.51 -8.32
CA ASP A 11 10.61 36.67 -9.74
C ASP A 11 10.75 35.37 -10.56
N SER A 12 11.58 34.42 -10.09
CA SER A 12 11.87 33.16 -10.77
C SER A 12 11.31 31.91 -10.06
N LEU A 13 10.25 32.07 -9.26
CA LEU A 13 9.55 30.94 -8.64
C LEU A 13 9.09 29.87 -9.67
N PRO A 14 9.17 28.56 -9.33
CA PRO A 14 8.79 27.46 -10.23
C PRO A 14 7.28 27.25 -10.35
N CYS A 15 6.49 27.85 -9.46
CA CYS A 15 5.04 27.75 -9.38
C CYS A 15 4.43 29.16 -9.33
N SER A 16 3.21 29.36 -9.86
CA SER A 16 2.46 30.59 -9.56
C SER A 16 2.00 30.61 -8.10
N GLU A 17 2.04 31.80 -7.52
CA GLU A 17 1.63 32.04 -6.12
C GLU A 17 0.13 31.84 -5.92
N ASP A 18 -0.67 32.07 -6.97
CA ASP A 18 -2.13 31.86 -6.99
C ASP A 18 -2.54 30.42 -6.64
N CYS A 19 -1.65 29.44 -6.85
CA CYS A 19 -1.87 28.05 -6.49
C CYS A 19 -1.65 27.78 -4.99
N LEU A 20 -0.92 28.66 -4.30
CA LEU A 20 -0.55 28.54 -2.88
C LEU A 20 -1.44 29.39 -1.97
N VAL A 21 -2.12 30.42 -2.49
CA VAL A 21 -3.06 31.27 -1.74
C VAL A 21 -4.49 30.69 -1.78
N VAL A 22 -5.34 31.03 -0.81
CA VAL A 22 -6.76 30.64 -0.80
C VAL A 22 -7.51 31.39 -1.91
N GLN A 23 -8.15 30.66 -2.82
CA GLN A 23 -9.00 31.25 -3.85
C GLN A 23 -10.45 31.38 -3.37
N GLU A 24 -10.75 32.39 -2.55
CA GLU A 24 -12.06 32.55 -1.88
C GLU A 24 -13.28 32.43 -2.81
N LYS A 25 -13.18 32.95 -4.05
CA LYS A 25 -14.24 32.84 -5.07
C LYS A 25 -14.59 31.39 -5.39
N GLN A 26 -13.60 30.49 -5.39
CA GLN A 26 -13.76 29.06 -5.62
C GLN A 26 -14.29 28.29 -4.40
N MET A 27 -14.47 28.93 -3.24
CA MET A 27 -14.91 28.31 -1.98
C MET A 27 -16.44 28.40 -1.76
N ASN A 28 -17.18 28.78 -2.81
CA ASN A 28 -18.65 28.95 -2.82
C ASN A 28 -19.43 27.81 -3.48
N GLU A 29 -18.77 26.78 -4.00
CA GLU A 29 -19.43 25.62 -4.60
C GLU A 29 -19.97 24.66 -3.52
N PRO A 30 -20.91 23.75 -3.84
CA PRO A 30 -21.38 22.73 -2.90
C PRO A 30 -20.25 21.85 -2.33
N LEU A 31 -20.36 21.41 -1.08
CA LEU A 31 -19.28 20.65 -0.41
C LEU A 31 -18.87 19.35 -1.15
N ALA A 32 -19.78 18.71 -1.89
CA ALA A 32 -19.49 17.54 -2.73
C ALA A 32 -18.52 17.86 -3.89
N HIS A 33 -18.32 19.13 -4.24
CA HIS A 33 -17.46 19.57 -5.33
C HIS A 33 -15.97 19.67 -4.97
N TYR A 34 -15.57 19.36 -3.73
CA TYR A 34 -14.18 19.48 -3.27
C TYR A 34 -13.55 18.13 -2.93
N MET A 35 -12.25 17.99 -3.19
CA MET A 35 -11.40 17.03 -2.47
C MET A 35 -11.14 17.58 -1.07
N ILE A 36 -11.27 16.75 -0.04
CA ILE A 36 -11.22 17.16 1.37
C ILE A 36 -10.13 16.36 2.08
N ASN A 37 -9.16 17.05 2.68
CA ASN A 37 -8.03 16.42 3.35
C ASN A 37 -8.54 15.60 4.55
N SER A 38 -8.28 14.29 4.56
CA SER A 38 -9.01 13.33 5.42
C SER A 38 -8.08 12.33 6.09
N SER A 39 -8.27 12.12 7.39
CA SER A 39 -7.53 11.17 8.22
C SER A 39 -8.37 9.93 8.56
N HIS A 40 -7.68 8.80 8.68
CA HIS A 40 -8.21 7.52 9.14
C HIS A 40 -7.57 7.15 10.49
N ASN A 41 -8.36 6.59 11.41
CA ASN A 41 -7.99 6.23 12.78
C ASN A 41 -7.08 7.29 13.44
N THR A 42 -7.55 8.55 13.43
CA THR A 42 -6.75 9.76 13.69
C THR A 42 -6.07 9.76 15.06
N TYR A 43 -6.63 9.03 16.02
CA TYR A 43 -6.05 8.85 17.36
C TYR A 43 -4.73 8.04 17.37
N LEU A 44 -4.45 7.20 16.37
CA LEU A 44 -3.28 6.33 16.33
C LEU A 44 -1.99 7.07 15.94
N THR A 45 -0.90 6.82 16.69
CA THR A 45 0.45 7.33 16.38
C THR A 45 1.41 6.22 15.93
N GLY A 46 0.90 5.06 15.50
CA GLY A 46 1.71 3.89 15.15
C GLY A 46 0.94 2.81 14.38
N PRO A 47 1.34 1.53 14.49
CA PRO A 47 0.60 0.38 13.94
C PRO A 47 -0.87 0.35 14.40
N GLN A 48 -1.73 -0.32 13.63
CA GLN A 48 -3.16 -0.45 13.96
C GLN A 48 -3.39 -1.34 15.20
N VAL A 49 -2.53 -2.33 15.43
CA VAL A 49 -2.66 -3.31 16.52
C VAL A 49 -1.31 -3.72 17.11
N GLY A 50 -1.36 -4.36 18.29
CA GLY A 50 -0.22 -4.92 19.00
C GLY A 50 0.43 -3.95 20.00
N LEU A 51 1.31 -4.46 20.85
CA LEU A 51 1.95 -3.72 21.97
C LEU A 51 2.78 -2.48 21.56
N GLN A 52 2.97 -2.22 20.27
CA GLN A 52 3.63 -1.03 19.74
C GLN A 52 2.64 0.05 19.27
N ALA A 53 1.35 -0.27 19.17
CA ALA A 53 0.30 0.70 18.88
C ALA A 53 0.16 1.68 20.06
N LYS A 54 -0.15 2.93 19.72
CA LYS A 54 -0.26 4.04 20.67
C LYS A 54 -1.35 4.98 20.20
N CYS A 55 -2.08 5.55 21.16
CA CYS A 55 -3.12 6.54 20.94
C CYS A 55 -2.73 7.86 21.58
N SER A 56 -3.14 8.99 20.98
CA SER A 56 -2.93 10.32 21.57
C SER A 56 -3.95 11.35 21.09
N ALA A 57 -4.47 12.15 22.02
CA ALA A 57 -5.26 13.34 21.70
C ALA A 57 -4.44 14.39 20.92
N GLU A 58 -3.12 14.44 21.14
CA GLU A 58 -2.23 15.36 20.42
C GLU A 58 -2.15 15.07 18.92
N MET A 59 -2.42 13.83 18.50
CA MET A 59 -2.45 13.46 17.10
C MET A 59 -3.54 14.25 16.34
N TYR A 60 -4.69 14.50 16.97
CA TYR A 60 -5.73 15.35 16.39
C TYR A 60 -5.25 16.79 16.20
N ARG A 61 -4.51 17.36 17.18
CA ARG A 61 -3.93 18.70 17.04
C ARG A 61 -2.99 18.76 15.84
N GLN A 62 -2.04 17.83 15.75
CA GLN A 62 -1.06 17.79 14.65
C GLN A 62 -1.72 17.60 13.28
N VAL A 63 -2.71 16.72 13.19
CA VAL A 63 -3.46 16.44 11.96
C VAL A 63 -4.28 17.67 11.54
N LEU A 64 -5.02 18.33 12.44
CA LEU A 64 -5.78 19.54 12.13
C LEU A 64 -4.88 20.73 11.77
N ILE A 65 -3.75 20.92 12.48
CA ILE A 65 -2.74 21.95 12.19
C ILE A 65 -2.06 21.72 10.83
N SER A 66 -1.97 20.48 10.35
CA SER A 66 -1.48 20.18 8.99
C SER A 66 -2.43 20.61 7.85
N GLY A 67 -3.65 21.06 8.18
CA GLY A 67 -4.70 21.39 7.21
C GLY A 67 -5.63 20.21 6.91
N CYS A 68 -5.64 19.15 7.72
CA CYS A 68 -6.65 18.10 7.61
C CYS A 68 -8.02 18.62 8.07
N ARG A 69 -9.11 18.21 7.39
CA ARG A 69 -10.49 18.70 7.60
C ARG A 69 -11.50 17.59 7.93
N CYS A 70 -11.16 16.32 7.74
CA CYS A 70 -11.96 15.20 8.25
C CYS A 70 -11.11 14.32 9.17
N VAL A 71 -11.56 14.10 10.40
CA VAL A 71 -10.89 13.26 11.42
C VAL A 71 -11.83 12.17 11.93
N GLU A 72 -11.26 11.05 12.38
CA GLU A 72 -12.00 9.86 12.77
C GLU A 72 -11.86 9.55 14.27
N LEU A 73 -13.00 9.23 14.90
CA LEU A 73 -13.13 8.97 16.34
C LEU A 73 -13.87 7.65 16.55
N ASP A 74 -13.16 6.61 17.00
CA ASP A 74 -13.72 5.29 17.28
C ASP A 74 -14.11 5.21 18.76
N ILE A 75 -15.41 5.30 19.06
CA ILE A 75 -15.90 5.54 20.43
C ILE A 75 -16.44 4.26 21.05
N TRP A 76 -15.82 3.83 22.15
CA TRP A 76 -16.11 2.60 22.89
C TRP A 76 -16.50 2.88 24.34
N ASP A 77 -17.20 1.93 24.98
CA ASP A 77 -17.45 1.96 26.42
C ASP A 77 -16.20 1.51 27.20
N ARG A 78 -15.79 2.32 28.19
CA ARG A 78 -14.75 1.95 29.16
C ARG A 78 -15.30 0.97 30.19
N LYS A 79 -14.44 0.16 30.80
CA LYS A 79 -14.80 -0.71 31.96
C LYS A 79 -15.48 0.04 33.13
N ASN A 80 -15.19 1.33 33.28
CA ASN A 80 -15.76 2.18 34.34
C ASN A 80 -17.07 2.89 33.92
N GLY A 81 -17.55 2.66 32.69
CA GLY A 81 -18.79 3.23 32.17
C GLY A 81 -18.67 4.58 31.45
N ASP A 82 -17.47 5.15 31.27
CA ASP A 82 -17.23 6.37 30.49
C ASP A 82 -16.94 6.09 29.00
N PRO A 83 -17.23 7.02 28.07
CA PRO A 83 -16.81 6.91 26.67
C PRO A 83 -15.31 7.18 26.49
N VAL A 84 -14.64 6.31 25.74
CA VAL A 84 -13.21 6.40 25.38
C VAL A 84 -12.99 6.21 23.88
N ILE A 85 -11.83 6.63 23.39
CA ILE A 85 -11.39 6.35 22.02
C ILE A 85 -10.30 5.27 22.03
N THR A 86 -10.47 4.24 21.19
CA THR A 86 -9.50 3.16 20.96
C THR A 86 -9.84 2.41 19.67
N HIS A 87 -8.89 1.65 19.12
CA HIS A 87 -9.13 0.77 17.97
C HIS A 87 -9.56 -0.62 18.47
N GLY A 88 -10.84 -0.97 18.32
CA GLY A 88 -11.36 -2.30 18.68
C GLY A 88 -11.32 -2.62 20.19
N PRO A 89 -11.77 -3.83 20.58
CA PRO A 89 -11.66 -4.29 21.97
C PRO A 89 -10.19 -4.33 22.42
N PRO A 90 -9.78 -3.67 23.51
CA PRO A 90 -8.37 -3.61 23.94
C PRO A 90 -7.72 -4.97 24.18
N LEU A 91 -8.53 -5.99 24.52
CA LEU A 91 -8.09 -7.38 24.71
C LEU A 91 -7.78 -8.14 23.40
N VAL A 92 -8.20 -7.60 22.25
CA VAL A 92 -7.94 -8.16 20.91
C VAL A 92 -6.84 -7.37 20.22
N THR A 93 -6.95 -6.03 20.22
CA THR A 93 -6.08 -5.14 19.46
C THR A 93 -4.82 -4.70 20.22
N MET A 94 -4.81 -4.79 21.55
CA MET A 94 -3.75 -4.27 22.44
C MET A 94 -3.51 -2.75 22.33
N VAL A 95 -4.53 -2.01 21.88
CA VAL A 95 -4.47 -0.55 21.67
C VAL A 95 -4.92 0.19 22.94
N PRO A 96 -4.16 1.21 23.42
CA PRO A 96 -4.52 1.94 24.63
C PRO A 96 -5.72 2.88 24.41
N GLU A 97 -6.56 2.99 25.44
CA GLU A 97 -7.69 3.93 25.50
C GLU A 97 -7.23 5.36 25.80
N ILE A 98 -7.86 6.35 25.18
CA ILE A 98 -7.77 7.77 25.57
C ILE A 98 -9.15 8.35 25.90
N PRO A 99 -9.30 9.27 26.88
CA PRO A 99 -10.60 9.87 27.19
C PRO A 99 -11.14 10.68 26.01
N ILE A 100 -12.46 10.64 25.76
CA ILE A 100 -13.04 11.40 24.65
C ILE A 100 -12.98 12.92 24.88
N ARG A 101 -13.09 13.39 26.13
CA ARG A 101 -13.02 14.82 26.47
C ARG A 101 -11.71 15.43 26.00
N ASP A 102 -10.57 14.85 26.38
CA ASP A 102 -9.23 15.29 25.99
C ASP A 102 -9.07 15.42 24.46
N VAL A 103 -9.72 14.52 23.70
CA VAL A 103 -9.71 14.52 22.22
C VAL A 103 -10.58 15.63 21.65
N LEU A 104 -11.79 15.83 22.19
CA LEU A 104 -12.69 16.87 21.73
C LEU A 104 -12.15 18.27 22.08
N GLU A 105 -11.52 18.44 23.25
CA GLU A 105 -10.78 19.65 23.63
C GLU A 105 -9.59 19.88 22.68
N ALA A 106 -8.79 18.84 22.38
CA ALA A 106 -7.71 18.94 21.40
C ALA A 106 -8.20 19.32 19.99
N ILE A 107 -9.38 18.86 19.57
CA ILE A 107 -10.03 19.27 18.32
C ILE A 107 -10.44 20.75 18.41
N ALA A 108 -11.10 21.18 19.49
CA ALA A 108 -11.54 22.56 19.68
C ALA A 108 -10.37 23.57 19.69
N ASP A 109 -9.23 23.19 20.27
CA ASP A 109 -7.99 23.97 20.29
C ASP A 109 -7.38 24.23 18.90
N SER A 110 -7.63 23.34 17.94
CA SER A 110 -6.78 23.21 16.74
C SER A 110 -7.54 23.24 15.41
N ALA A 111 -8.84 22.92 15.42
CA ALA A 111 -9.70 22.86 14.24
C ALA A 111 -9.52 24.05 13.30
N PHE A 112 -9.49 25.27 13.85
CA PHE A 112 -9.48 26.50 13.04
C PHE A 112 -8.17 27.30 13.09
N LYS A 113 -7.05 26.69 13.54
CA LYS A 113 -5.74 27.37 13.63
C LYS A 113 -5.07 27.60 12.27
N THR A 114 -5.16 26.64 11.35
CA THR A 114 -4.51 26.72 10.02
C THR A 114 -5.51 27.07 8.91
N SER A 115 -6.79 26.76 9.10
CA SER A 115 -7.84 26.92 8.10
C SER A 115 -9.17 27.21 8.80
N LEU A 116 -9.89 28.24 8.35
CA LEU A 116 -11.22 28.60 8.87
C LEU A 116 -12.34 27.71 8.30
N TYR A 117 -12.04 26.87 7.30
CA TYR A 117 -13.01 26.01 6.63
C TYR A 117 -13.46 24.84 7.51
N PRO A 118 -14.69 24.33 7.29
CA PRO A 118 -15.35 23.38 8.19
C PRO A 118 -14.53 22.12 8.50
N VAL A 119 -14.80 21.54 9.67
CA VAL A 119 -14.20 20.27 10.11
C VAL A 119 -15.28 19.21 10.28
N ILE A 120 -15.04 18.00 9.74
CA ILE A 120 -15.95 16.86 9.79
C ILE A 120 -15.41 15.84 10.81
N LEU A 121 -16.23 15.48 11.79
CA LEU A 121 -15.93 14.42 12.75
C LEU A 121 -16.63 13.13 12.30
N SER A 122 -15.87 12.16 11.79
CA SER A 122 -16.34 10.82 11.45
C SER A 122 -16.38 9.97 12.71
N LEU A 123 -17.58 9.81 13.29
CA LEU A 123 -17.75 9.02 14.51
C LEU A 123 -18.06 7.57 14.15
N GLU A 124 -17.22 6.63 14.61
CA GLU A 124 -17.56 5.21 14.65
C GLU A 124 -18.08 4.87 16.05
N ILE A 125 -19.39 4.66 16.15
CA ILE A 125 -20.08 4.44 17.43
C ILE A 125 -20.12 2.95 17.76
N ARG A 126 -19.40 2.56 18.81
CA ARG A 126 -19.35 1.20 19.38
C ARG A 126 -19.78 1.18 20.86
N CYS A 127 -20.21 2.32 21.40
CA CYS A 127 -20.61 2.52 22.79
C CYS A 127 -22.15 2.47 23.00
N SER A 128 -22.53 2.21 24.26
CA SER A 128 -23.91 2.17 24.75
C SER A 128 -24.67 3.49 24.57
N LEU A 129 -26.01 3.43 24.46
CA LEU A 129 -26.88 4.61 24.28
C LEU A 129 -26.63 5.71 25.34
N LYS A 130 -26.41 5.31 26.61
CA LYS A 130 -26.06 6.23 27.70
C LYS A 130 -24.75 6.99 27.43
N ASN A 131 -23.76 6.33 26.84
CA ASN A 131 -22.51 6.98 26.48
C ASN A 131 -22.61 7.75 25.18
N GLN A 132 -23.47 7.37 24.23
CA GLN A 132 -23.79 8.21 23.07
C GLN A 132 -24.44 9.54 23.48
N GLN A 133 -25.37 9.51 24.45
CA GLN A 133 -25.92 10.70 25.12
C GLN A 133 -24.80 11.59 25.70
N LYS A 134 -23.94 11.00 26.54
CA LYS A 134 -22.80 11.70 27.16
C LYS A 134 -21.83 12.28 26.12
N VAL A 135 -21.59 11.60 25.00
CA VAL A 135 -20.79 12.10 23.88
C VAL A 135 -21.45 13.32 23.23
N ALA A 136 -22.77 13.28 22.99
CA ALA A 136 -23.52 14.39 22.42
C ALA A 136 -23.54 15.62 23.35
N GLU A 137 -23.64 15.42 24.67
CA GLU A 137 -23.51 16.46 25.69
C GLU A 137 -22.11 17.10 25.67
N ILE A 138 -21.05 16.28 25.74
CA ILE A 138 -19.66 16.76 25.73
C ILE A 138 -19.34 17.52 24.42
N CYS A 139 -19.85 17.06 23.27
CA CYS A 139 -19.72 17.79 22.00
C CYS A 139 -20.38 19.17 22.05
N LYS A 140 -21.58 19.29 22.63
CA LYS A 140 -22.28 20.59 22.79
C LYS A 140 -21.53 21.51 23.74
N GLU A 141 -21.05 20.98 24.85
CA GLU A 141 -20.27 21.72 25.87
C GLU A 141 -18.96 22.29 25.30
N ILE A 142 -18.14 21.46 24.65
CA ILE A 142 -16.80 21.83 24.21
C ILE A 142 -16.83 22.71 22.94
N PHE A 143 -17.69 22.40 21.98
CA PHE A 143 -17.71 23.10 20.69
C PHE A 143 -18.64 24.31 20.67
N GLY A 144 -19.68 24.34 21.50
CA GLY A 144 -20.65 25.44 21.56
C GLY A 144 -21.16 25.84 20.17
N ASP A 145 -21.13 27.14 19.87
CA ASP A 145 -21.56 27.71 18.59
C ASP A 145 -20.77 27.21 17.36
N ARG A 146 -19.62 26.56 17.55
CA ARG A 146 -18.87 25.93 16.45
C ARG A 146 -19.53 24.62 16.01
N LEU A 147 -20.29 23.95 16.88
CA LEU A 147 -21.04 22.76 16.48
C LEU A 147 -22.23 23.15 15.61
N LEU A 148 -22.30 22.60 14.39
CA LEU A 148 -23.47 22.78 13.54
C LEU A 148 -24.58 21.85 14.02
N MET A 149 -25.50 22.36 14.84
CA MET A 149 -26.66 21.59 15.32
C MET A 149 -27.79 21.57 14.29
N GLU A 150 -28.21 22.73 13.79
CA GLU A 150 -29.30 22.85 12.81
C GLU A 150 -28.81 23.08 11.37
N PRO A 151 -29.58 22.66 10.34
CA PRO A 151 -29.30 23.00 8.95
C PRO A 151 -29.38 24.51 8.70
N LEU A 152 -28.59 25.00 7.75
CA LEU A 152 -28.69 26.38 7.26
C LEU A 152 -30.02 26.59 6.52
N SER A 153 -30.64 27.75 6.71
CA SER A 153 -31.91 28.13 6.05
C SER A 153 -31.83 28.12 4.52
N SER A 154 -30.65 28.39 3.94
CA SER A 154 -30.36 28.35 2.51
C SER A 154 -30.26 26.94 1.91
N ASN A 155 -30.01 25.92 2.74
CA ASN A 155 -29.69 24.57 2.31
C ASN A 155 -30.45 23.56 3.17
N LYS A 156 -31.78 23.55 3.04
CA LYS A 156 -32.62 22.57 3.76
C LYS A 156 -32.28 21.14 3.36
N ILE A 157 -32.52 20.19 4.25
CA ILE A 157 -32.27 18.76 3.99
C ILE A 157 -33.48 18.18 3.26
N GLU A 158 -33.54 18.45 1.96
CA GLU A 158 -34.62 18.05 1.05
C GLU A 158 -34.03 17.44 -0.23
N ALA A 159 -34.82 16.64 -0.95
CA ALA A 159 -34.36 15.98 -2.17
C ALA A 159 -34.05 17.02 -3.28
N GLY A 160 -32.89 16.90 -3.92
CA GLY A 160 -32.39 17.82 -4.94
C GLY A 160 -31.73 19.10 -4.40
N VAL A 161 -31.76 19.36 -3.09
CA VAL A 161 -31.06 20.52 -2.51
C VAL A 161 -29.57 20.20 -2.34
N PRO A 162 -28.64 21.01 -2.89
CA PRO A 162 -27.21 20.75 -2.78
C PRO A 162 -26.67 21.02 -1.37
N LEU A 163 -25.55 20.38 -1.05
CA LEU A 163 -24.78 20.66 0.16
C LEU A 163 -24.36 22.16 0.22
N PRO A 164 -24.28 22.76 1.41
CA PRO A 164 -23.73 24.11 1.56
C PRO A 164 -22.28 24.19 1.07
N SER A 165 -21.78 25.41 0.85
CA SER A 165 -20.39 25.63 0.48
C SER A 165 -19.45 25.64 1.69
N PRO A 166 -18.13 25.42 1.50
CA PRO A 166 -17.13 25.64 2.53
C PRO A 166 -17.18 27.05 3.13
N ASN A 167 -17.45 28.10 2.32
CA ASN A 167 -17.63 29.46 2.81
C ASN A 167 -18.87 29.60 3.72
N ALA A 168 -20.00 28.99 3.38
CA ALA A 168 -21.22 29.01 4.20
C ALA A 168 -21.08 28.26 5.54
N LEU A 169 -20.03 27.46 5.70
CA LEU A 169 -19.75 26.60 6.85
C LEU A 169 -18.44 26.96 7.57
N GLN A 170 -17.89 28.16 7.36
CA GLN A 170 -16.69 28.61 8.06
C GLN A 170 -16.87 28.57 9.58
N GLY A 171 -15.83 28.12 10.30
CA GLY A 171 -15.83 27.96 11.75
C GLY A 171 -16.74 26.84 12.28
N LYS A 172 -17.38 26.04 11.41
CA LYS A 172 -18.32 24.98 11.82
C LYS A 172 -17.72 23.59 11.86
N ILE A 173 -18.17 22.81 12.84
CA ILE A 173 -17.86 21.40 13.05
C ILE A 173 -19.12 20.59 12.74
N LEU A 174 -18.99 19.61 11.84
CA LEU A 174 -20.08 18.75 11.38
C LEU A 174 -19.88 17.31 11.90
N ILE A 175 -20.95 16.70 12.41
CA ILE A 175 -20.91 15.31 12.87
C ILE A 175 -21.34 14.37 11.74
N LYS A 176 -20.43 13.48 11.33
CA LYS A 176 -20.73 12.33 10.47
C LYS A 176 -21.03 11.12 11.35
N CYS A 177 -22.31 10.77 11.45
CA CYS A 177 -22.81 9.56 12.12
C CYS A 177 -24.07 9.04 11.42
N ARG A 178 -24.55 7.85 11.79
CA ARG A 178 -25.88 7.35 11.38
C ARG A 178 -26.97 8.13 12.15
N ARG A 179 -28.18 8.22 11.60
CA ARG A 179 -29.37 8.75 12.31
C ARG A 179 -30.28 7.61 12.76
N SER A 180 -31.07 7.84 13.81
CA SER A 180 -32.06 6.89 14.30
C SER A 180 -33.20 6.69 13.30
N VAL A 181 -33.82 5.50 13.30
CA VAL A 181 -34.94 5.14 12.41
C VAL A 181 -36.24 5.85 12.80
N ALA A 182 -36.32 6.37 14.04
CA ALA A 182 -37.49 7.10 14.55
C ALA A 182 -37.82 8.39 13.75
N ASP A 183 -36.82 9.02 13.12
CA ASP A 183 -36.98 10.23 12.28
C ASP A 183 -37.92 10.03 11.08
N GLY A 184 -38.28 8.78 10.73
CA GLY A 184 -39.21 8.47 9.64
C GLY A 184 -40.70 8.71 9.95
N LYS A 185 -41.07 9.08 11.18
CA LYS A 185 -42.48 9.29 11.58
C LYS A 185 -42.71 10.59 12.37
N GLY A 186 -42.86 11.71 11.66
CA GLY A 186 -43.75 12.78 12.13
C GLY A 186 -43.32 14.22 11.87
N SER A 187 -43.96 14.84 10.87
CA SER A 187 -44.17 16.30 10.83
C SER A 187 -45.52 16.66 10.18
N ILE A 188 -46.59 15.98 10.60
CA ILE A 188 -47.98 16.41 10.33
C ILE A 188 -48.72 16.65 11.65
N GLY A 189 -49.37 17.81 11.72
CA GLY A 189 -50.19 18.39 12.79
C GLY A 189 -50.69 17.49 13.92
N ARG A 190 -50.25 17.82 15.13
CA ARG A 190 -50.89 17.43 16.40
C ARG A 190 -52.30 18.02 16.48
N ARG A 191 -53.35 17.20 16.34
CA ARG A 191 -54.74 17.60 16.67
C ARG A 191 -55.49 16.50 17.44
N SER A 192 -56.46 16.96 18.22
CA SER A 192 -57.18 16.30 19.32
C SER A 192 -57.96 15.04 18.97
N LYS A 193 -58.13 14.16 19.98
CA LYS A 193 -58.98 12.96 19.97
C LYS A 193 -60.45 13.25 19.63
N ALA A 194 -61.08 12.33 18.89
CA ALA A 194 -62.50 11.99 19.00
C ALA A 194 -62.69 10.50 18.64
N ASN A 195 -63.64 9.83 19.28
CA ASN A 195 -63.87 8.38 19.14
C ASN A 195 -64.71 8.04 17.90
N VAL A 196 -64.36 6.99 17.17
CA VAL A 196 -65.31 5.99 16.59
C VAL A 196 -64.66 4.60 16.68
N SER A 197 -65.47 3.56 16.86
CA SER A 197 -65.12 2.17 17.19
C SER A 197 -64.87 1.27 15.97
N SER A 198 -64.28 0.09 16.22
CA SER A 198 -64.48 -1.22 15.51
C SER A 198 -64.17 -1.24 13.99
N VAL A 199 -63.43 -2.16 13.37
CA VAL A 199 -63.17 -3.61 13.52
C VAL A 199 -61.78 -3.88 12.88
N ASP A 200 -60.87 -4.77 13.30
CA ASP A 200 -60.90 -5.85 14.31
C ASP A 200 -59.54 -6.03 15.04
N ARG A 201 -59.36 -7.18 15.72
CA ARG A 201 -58.07 -7.85 16.02
C ARG A 201 -57.99 -9.18 15.23
N ASP A 202 -56.85 -9.81 14.99
CA ASP A 202 -56.05 -10.67 15.90
C ASP A 202 -54.93 -11.29 15.01
N PHE A 203 -53.80 -11.86 15.46
CA PHE A 203 -53.30 -12.17 16.80
C PHE A 203 -51.75 -12.09 16.81
N ILE A 204 -51.14 -11.93 17.99
CA ILE A 204 -49.68 -12.05 18.21
C ILE A 204 -49.41 -13.35 18.99
N LEU A 205 -48.21 -13.94 18.86
CA LEU A 205 -47.61 -15.00 19.72
C LEU A 205 -48.08 -16.46 19.56
N SER A 206 -47.16 -17.29 19.06
CA SER A 206 -46.58 -18.45 19.79
C SER A 206 -45.24 -18.82 19.10
N ALA A 207 -44.08 -18.87 19.74
CA ALA A 207 -43.65 -19.57 20.96
C ALA A 207 -43.40 -21.08 20.76
N SER A 208 -42.18 -21.39 20.28
CA SER A 208 -41.28 -22.44 20.80
C SER A 208 -41.57 -23.94 20.59
N THR A 209 -40.45 -24.67 20.46
CA THR A 209 -40.22 -26.10 20.79
C THR A 209 -40.85 -27.19 19.90
N LEU A 210 -40.01 -27.95 19.20
CA LEU A 210 -39.55 -29.27 19.68
C LEU A 210 -38.35 -29.81 18.88
N THR A 211 -37.75 -30.89 19.37
CA THR A 211 -36.37 -31.33 19.09
C THR A 211 -36.27 -32.75 18.52
N LEU A 212 -35.09 -33.03 17.91
CA LEU A 212 -34.37 -34.32 17.80
C LEU A 212 -34.63 -35.32 16.63
N ASN A 213 -33.46 -35.76 16.11
CA ASN A 213 -33.11 -37.09 15.58
C ASN A 213 -33.35 -37.48 14.08
N LYS A 214 -32.30 -37.21 13.28
CA LYS A 214 -31.31 -38.20 12.79
C LYS A 214 -31.83 -39.50 12.13
N ILE A 215 -31.53 -39.69 10.83
CA ILE A 215 -30.82 -40.86 10.21
C ILE A 215 -30.85 -40.74 8.67
N GLY A 216 -29.78 -41.22 7.99
CA GLY A 216 -29.91 -41.86 6.67
C GLY A 216 -29.46 -41.08 5.43
N ASN A 217 -28.30 -41.47 4.88
CA ASN A 217 -27.98 -41.25 3.46
C ASN A 217 -28.89 -42.12 2.57
N LEU A 218 -29.24 -41.67 1.35
CA LEU A 218 -28.83 -42.33 0.09
C LEU A 218 -29.25 -41.58 -1.21
N SER A 219 -28.32 -41.55 -2.16
CA SER A 219 -28.41 -41.43 -3.63
C SER A 219 -29.75 -41.19 -4.37
N ARG A 220 -29.82 -40.04 -5.06
CA ARG A 220 -29.83 -39.86 -6.54
C ARG A 220 -30.66 -40.83 -7.44
N THR A 221 -31.75 -40.31 -8.01
CA THR A 221 -32.33 -40.61 -9.35
C THR A 221 -33.12 -39.37 -9.80
N GLN A 222 -32.69 -38.62 -10.83
CA GLN A 222 -33.07 -38.70 -12.25
C GLN A 222 -34.55 -38.40 -12.60
N LEU A 223 -34.77 -37.15 -13.04
CA LEU A 223 -35.43 -36.71 -14.29
C LEU A 223 -36.75 -37.35 -14.76
N SER A 224 -37.77 -36.50 -14.87
CA SER A 224 -38.63 -36.40 -16.07
C SER A 224 -39.09 -34.95 -16.26
N VAL A 225 -39.53 -34.61 -17.48
CA VAL A 225 -39.85 -33.26 -17.99
C VAL A 225 -41.30 -33.26 -18.49
N ASP A 226 -41.77 -32.12 -19.02
CA ASP A 226 -43.00 -31.89 -19.79
C ASP A 226 -44.22 -31.49 -18.93
N ASP A 227 -45.01 -30.46 -19.27
CA ASP A 227 -44.79 -29.36 -20.25
C ASP A 227 -45.70 -28.15 -19.94
N ASP A 228 -45.50 -27.10 -20.73
CA ASP A 228 -46.48 -26.11 -21.23
C ASP A 228 -46.46 -24.64 -20.73
N LYS A 229 -46.87 -23.74 -21.65
CA LYS A 229 -46.53 -22.30 -21.69
C LYS A 229 -47.74 -21.39 -21.45
N SER A 230 -47.52 -20.26 -20.77
CA SER A 230 -47.90 -18.93 -21.29
C SER A 230 -47.34 -17.76 -20.45
N THR A 231 -46.48 -16.97 -21.10
CA THR A 231 -46.36 -15.49 -21.06
C THR A 231 -46.66 -14.67 -19.80
N GLU A 232 -45.66 -13.83 -19.47
CA GLU A 232 -45.69 -12.54 -18.76
C GLU A 232 -45.42 -12.44 -17.24
N SER A 233 -44.61 -11.41 -16.94
CA SER A 233 -44.33 -10.77 -15.64
C SER A 233 -43.34 -11.40 -14.63
N ALA A 234 -42.44 -10.52 -14.17
CA ALA A 234 -41.80 -10.45 -12.84
C ALA A 234 -41.17 -11.71 -12.17
N VAL A 235 -39.84 -11.82 -12.25
CA VAL A 235 -38.97 -12.53 -11.26
C VAL A 235 -37.67 -11.72 -11.12
N SER A 236 -37.55 -10.78 -10.16
CA SER A 236 -37.02 -10.98 -8.81
C SER A 236 -35.60 -11.60 -8.74
N ASN A 237 -34.57 -10.85 -9.15
CA ASN A 237 -33.17 -11.15 -8.80
C ASN A 237 -32.92 -10.82 -7.32
N THR A 238 -33.13 -11.79 -6.42
CA THR A 238 -32.57 -11.76 -5.06
C THR A 238 -31.15 -12.31 -5.06
N GLU A 239 -30.20 -11.54 -5.57
CA GLU A 239 -28.78 -11.75 -5.25
C GLU A 239 -28.50 -11.14 -3.87
N SER A 240 -28.25 -12.01 -2.88
CA SER A 240 -27.87 -11.60 -1.53
C SER A 240 -26.44 -11.08 -1.52
N ILE A 241 -26.28 -9.78 -1.78
CA ILE A 241 -25.00 -9.07 -1.62
C ILE A 241 -24.70 -8.97 -0.12
N SER A 242 -23.65 -9.67 0.34
CA SER A 242 -23.18 -9.64 1.72
C SER A 242 -22.40 -8.36 2.05
N ASP A 243 -22.66 -7.79 3.23
CA ASP A 243 -22.02 -6.59 3.76
C ASP A 243 -20.56 -6.85 4.21
N ASP A 244 -19.59 -6.13 3.64
CA ASP A 244 -18.21 -6.02 4.15
C ASP A 244 -18.04 -4.81 5.09
N GLU A 245 -18.94 -4.66 6.07
CA GLU A 245 -18.66 -3.90 7.32
C GLU A 245 -18.06 -4.84 8.39
N GLU A 246 -17.46 -5.96 8.00
CA GLU A 246 -16.74 -6.85 8.91
C GLU A 246 -15.33 -6.32 9.21
N SER A 247 -15.21 -5.67 10.36
CA SER A 247 -14.06 -5.91 11.22
C SER A 247 -14.05 -7.41 11.57
N GLU A 248 -13.02 -8.15 11.17
CA GLU A 248 -12.74 -9.51 11.67
C GLU A 248 -12.47 -9.44 13.19
N ASP A 249 -13.54 -9.49 13.99
CA ASP A 249 -13.45 -9.49 15.44
C ASP A 249 -13.30 -10.93 15.93
N TYR A 250 -12.22 -11.23 16.65
CA TYR A 250 -11.87 -12.57 17.11
C TYR A 250 -12.74 -13.01 18.31
N THR A 251 -14.05 -13.19 18.09
CA THR A 251 -14.95 -13.74 19.10
C THR A 251 -14.93 -15.26 19.10
N PHE A 252 -14.15 -15.85 20.02
CA PHE A 252 -14.26 -17.27 20.34
C PHE A 252 -15.58 -17.52 21.10
N GLY A 253 -16.55 -18.16 20.43
CA GLY A 253 -17.67 -18.86 21.06
C GLY A 253 -18.77 -18.02 21.72
N THR A 254 -19.83 -17.70 20.98
CA THR A 254 -21.23 -18.09 21.29
C THR A 254 -22.16 -17.54 20.21
N GLY A 255 -22.98 -18.40 19.59
CA GLY A 255 -23.86 -18.01 18.49
C GLY A 255 -25.05 -17.16 18.94
N LYS A 256 -24.91 -15.83 18.84
CA LYS A 256 -26.05 -14.89 18.84
C LYS A 256 -25.96 -13.97 17.60
N PRO A 257 -27.08 -13.71 16.90
CA PRO A 257 -27.06 -12.86 15.71
C PRO A 257 -26.73 -11.40 16.07
N LYS A 258 -26.00 -10.72 15.18
CA LYS A 258 -25.62 -9.31 15.33
C LYS A 258 -26.87 -8.42 15.45
N LYS A 259 -27.04 -7.73 16.58
CA LYS A 259 -27.96 -6.59 16.66
C LYS A 259 -27.29 -5.38 16.01
N ASN A 260 -28.02 -4.65 15.17
CA ASN A 260 -27.61 -3.31 14.76
C ASN A 260 -27.48 -2.44 16.02
N LEU A 261 -26.35 -1.75 16.18
CA LEU A 261 -26.17 -0.75 17.23
C LEU A 261 -27.12 0.43 16.96
N GLU A 262 -28.04 0.64 17.89
CA GLU A 262 -29.01 1.72 17.86
C GLU A 262 -28.32 3.05 18.20
N VAL A 263 -28.77 4.14 17.56
CA VAL A 263 -28.20 5.48 17.74
C VAL A 263 -29.13 6.31 18.62
N SER A 264 -28.60 6.96 19.65
CA SER A 264 -29.38 7.81 20.55
C SER A 264 -29.96 9.03 19.82
N GLU A 265 -31.12 9.51 20.26
CA GLU A 265 -31.80 10.65 19.64
C GLU A 265 -30.95 11.93 19.73
N GLU A 266 -30.23 12.11 20.84
CA GLU A 266 -29.38 13.26 21.13
C GLU A 266 -28.15 13.33 20.23
N LEU A 267 -27.59 12.17 19.86
CA LEU A 267 -26.50 12.08 18.89
C LEU A 267 -27.03 12.20 17.45
N SER A 268 -28.18 11.58 17.15
CA SER A 268 -28.89 11.69 15.86
C SER A 268 -29.24 13.14 15.52
N ALA A 269 -29.64 13.93 16.53
CA ALA A 269 -29.96 15.35 16.40
C ALA A 269 -28.77 16.23 15.97
N LEU A 270 -27.52 15.79 16.19
CA LEU A 270 -26.32 16.50 15.75
C LEU A 270 -25.94 16.24 14.28
N VAL A 271 -26.62 15.32 13.60
CA VAL A 271 -26.28 14.87 12.23
C VAL A 271 -27.16 15.56 11.20
N ASN A 272 -26.59 16.48 10.42
CA ASN A 272 -27.29 17.22 9.37
C ASN A 272 -26.79 16.84 7.95
N TYR A 273 -25.77 17.54 7.45
CA TYR A 273 -25.23 17.41 6.09
C TYR A 273 -24.33 16.19 5.87
N MET A 274 -24.05 15.43 6.93
CA MET A 274 -23.08 14.35 6.97
C MET A 274 -23.70 13.00 7.40
N LYS A 275 -24.93 12.73 6.97
CA LYS A 275 -25.69 11.53 7.37
C LYS A 275 -25.05 10.25 6.81
N ALA A 276 -24.37 9.49 7.66
CA ALA A 276 -23.78 8.21 7.28
C ALA A 276 -24.88 7.21 6.89
N THR A 277 -24.83 6.71 5.65
CA THR A 277 -25.88 5.86 5.07
C THR A 277 -25.26 4.64 4.39
N LYS A 278 -25.86 3.46 4.59
CA LYS A 278 -25.45 2.22 3.90
C LYS A 278 -25.70 2.37 2.39
N PHE A 279 -24.71 2.01 1.59
CA PHE A 279 -24.84 1.98 0.14
C PHE A 279 -25.70 0.79 -0.29
N LYS A 280 -26.54 0.99 -1.30
CA LYS A 280 -27.29 -0.08 -1.97
C LYS A 280 -26.84 -0.18 -3.42
N SER A 281 -27.12 0.86 -4.20
CA SER A 281 -26.67 1.04 -5.57
C SER A 281 -26.60 2.52 -5.94
N PHE A 282 -26.05 2.83 -7.12
CA PHE A 282 -26.03 4.19 -7.64
C PHE A 282 -27.44 4.67 -8.01
N GLU A 283 -28.31 3.79 -8.49
CA GLU A 283 -29.69 4.06 -8.92
C GLU A 283 -30.63 4.32 -7.73
N ASP A 284 -30.57 3.52 -6.66
CA ASP A 284 -31.30 3.79 -5.40
C ASP A 284 -30.88 5.15 -4.81
N SER A 285 -29.59 5.48 -4.89
CA SER A 285 -29.09 6.77 -4.43
C SER A 285 -29.57 7.91 -5.33
N ALA A 286 -29.49 7.75 -6.65
CA ALA A 286 -29.95 8.75 -7.62
C ALA A 286 -31.45 9.04 -7.46
N SER A 287 -32.29 8.00 -7.40
CA SER A 287 -33.75 8.14 -7.25
C SER A 287 -34.16 8.82 -5.95
N ARG A 288 -33.48 8.55 -4.82
CA ARG A 288 -33.76 9.23 -3.55
C ARG A 288 -33.28 10.69 -3.53
N ASN A 289 -32.32 11.06 -4.36
CA ASN A 289 -31.84 12.42 -4.61
C ASN A 289 -31.46 13.28 -3.36
N PHE A 290 -31.12 12.68 -2.21
CA PHE A 290 -30.62 13.41 -1.03
C PHE A 290 -29.11 13.63 -1.11
N SER A 291 -28.65 14.88 -1.02
CA SER A 291 -27.21 15.24 -1.08
C SER A 291 -26.48 15.13 0.26
N ASN A 292 -27.20 15.13 1.38
CA ASN A 292 -26.62 15.03 2.73
C ASN A 292 -26.18 13.62 3.14
N GLU A 293 -26.34 12.64 2.26
CA GLU A 293 -25.97 11.26 2.54
C GLU A 293 -24.49 11.02 2.22
N VAL A 294 -23.79 10.43 3.19
CA VAL A 294 -22.37 10.11 3.10
C VAL A 294 -22.20 8.61 3.16
N THR A 295 -21.63 8.03 2.12
CA THR A 295 -21.27 6.61 2.08
C THR A 295 -19.79 6.44 2.40
N SER A 296 -19.44 5.36 3.12
CA SER A 296 -18.06 4.99 3.42
C SER A 296 -17.74 3.63 2.82
N PHE A 297 -16.63 3.50 2.11
CA PHE A 297 -16.15 2.28 1.50
C PHE A 297 -14.71 1.98 1.95
N SER A 298 -14.38 0.71 2.17
CA SER A 298 -12.98 0.29 2.23
C SER A 298 -12.31 0.52 0.87
N GLU A 299 -10.97 0.63 0.82
CA GLU A 299 -10.25 0.79 -0.45
C GLU A 299 -10.61 -0.31 -1.46
N VAL A 300 -10.80 -1.54 -0.98
CA VAL A 300 -11.16 -2.71 -1.80
C VAL A 300 -12.53 -2.50 -2.42
N LYS A 301 -13.52 -2.10 -1.61
CA LYS A 301 -14.87 -1.84 -2.11
C LYS A 301 -14.93 -0.64 -3.04
N GLY A 302 -14.12 0.38 -2.80
CA GLY A 302 -13.92 1.50 -3.72
C GLY A 302 -13.41 1.03 -5.08
N TYR A 303 -12.38 0.17 -5.13
CA TYR A 303 -11.89 -0.39 -6.40
C TYR A 303 -12.95 -1.27 -7.09
N GLU A 304 -13.73 -2.06 -6.36
CA GLU A 304 -14.86 -2.82 -6.95
C GLU A 304 -15.90 -1.89 -7.57
N MET A 305 -16.29 -0.80 -6.91
CA MET A 305 -17.27 0.14 -7.47
C MET A 305 -16.74 0.81 -8.74
N MET A 306 -15.45 1.15 -8.78
CA MET A 306 -14.79 1.65 -9.99
C MET A 306 -14.78 0.58 -11.10
N GLN A 307 -14.51 -0.69 -10.80
CA GLN A 307 -14.53 -1.76 -11.80
C GLN A 307 -15.93 -2.09 -12.34
N LYS A 308 -16.99 -1.81 -11.56
CA LYS A 308 -18.38 -1.99 -11.99
C LYS A 308 -18.86 -0.87 -12.89
N ASP A 309 -18.78 0.38 -12.43
CA ASP A 309 -19.20 1.56 -13.19
C ASP A 309 -18.50 2.83 -12.69
N VAL A 310 -17.47 3.24 -13.42
CA VAL A 310 -16.70 4.48 -13.15
C VAL A 310 -17.57 5.73 -13.34
N THR A 311 -18.44 5.74 -14.35
CA THR A 311 -19.22 6.92 -14.75
C THR A 311 -20.32 7.22 -13.73
N SER A 312 -21.06 6.20 -13.29
CA SER A 312 -22.05 6.35 -12.22
C SER A 312 -21.41 6.72 -10.89
N PHE A 313 -20.21 6.24 -10.58
CA PHE A 313 -19.50 6.64 -9.36
C PHE A 313 -19.09 8.12 -9.40
N ILE A 314 -18.60 8.63 -10.54
CA ILE A 314 -18.31 10.06 -10.72
C ILE A 314 -19.59 10.90 -10.58
N ASN A 315 -20.69 10.49 -11.23
CA ASN A 315 -21.97 11.20 -11.15
C ASN A 315 -22.57 11.19 -9.73
N TYR A 316 -22.42 10.10 -8.98
CA TYR A 316 -22.75 10.03 -7.56
C TYR A 316 -21.97 11.08 -6.76
N ASN A 317 -20.65 11.17 -6.99
CA ASN A 317 -19.74 12.12 -6.34
C ASN A 317 -19.93 13.59 -6.78
N LYS A 318 -20.78 13.91 -7.77
CA LYS A 318 -21.21 15.30 -8.03
C LYS A 318 -22.18 15.79 -6.94
N HIS A 319 -23.02 14.90 -6.43
CA HIS A 319 -24.13 15.25 -5.52
C HIS A 319 -23.85 14.95 -4.04
N ARG A 320 -23.04 13.91 -3.75
CA ARG A 320 -22.83 13.34 -2.42
C ARG A 320 -21.36 13.19 -2.08
N CYS A 321 -21.07 13.08 -0.80
CA CYS A 321 -19.73 12.78 -0.32
C CYS A 321 -19.50 11.26 -0.18
N THR A 322 -18.42 10.77 -0.78
CA THR A 322 -17.88 9.42 -0.54
C THR A 322 -16.64 9.50 0.33
N ARG A 323 -16.59 8.65 1.36
CA ARG A 323 -15.40 8.37 2.16
C ARG A 323 -14.75 7.06 1.73
N ILE A 324 -13.43 7.08 1.53
CA ILE A 324 -12.62 5.87 1.30
C ILE A 324 -11.67 5.70 2.48
N TYR A 325 -11.51 4.48 3.00
CA TYR A 325 -10.59 4.18 4.11
C TYR A 325 -9.71 2.94 3.84
N PRO A 326 -8.51 2.82 4.44
CA PRO A 326 -7.62 1.68 4.24
C PRO A 326 -8.23 0.38 4.78
N ARG A 327 -7.96 -0.76 4.14
CA ARG A 327 -8.43 -2.09 4.61
C ARG A 327 -7.72 -2.54 5.90
N GLY A 328 -8.43 -3.28 6.76
CA GLY A 328 -7.92 -3.73 8.07
C GLY A 328 -6.58 -4.49 8.04
N ASN A 329 -6.32 -5.27 6.98
CA ASN A 329 -5.07 -6.03 6.82
C ASN A 329 -3.82 -5.14 6.72
N ARG A 330 -3.96 -3.81 6.62
CA ARG A 330 -2.86 -2.82 6.74
C ARG A 330 -2.48 -2.57 8.21
N MET A 331 -2.20 -3.65 8.94
CA MET A 331 -1.86 -3.63 10.37
C MET A 331 -0.66 -2.71 10.70
N ASN A 332 0.22 -2.46 9.72
CA ASN A 332 1.35 -1.54 9.82
C ASN A 332 1.01 -0.06 9.51
N SER A 333 -0.28 0.28 9.40
CA SER A 333 -0.78 1.62 9.07
C SER A 333 -0.30 2.17 7.72
N SER A 334 0.05 1.31 6.76
CA SER A 334 0.37 1.73 5.39
C SER A 334 -0.83 2.35 4.67
N ASN A 335 -0.56 3.16 3.64
CA ASN A 335 -1.58 3.86 2.84
C ASN A 335 -1.76 3.23 1.44
N TYR A 336 -2.89 3.55 0.83
CA TYR A 336 -3.19 3.29 -0.59
C TYR A 336 -2.93 4.57 -1.41
N ALA A 337 -2.88 4.46 -2.74
CA ALA A 337 -2.69 5.60 -3.63
C ALA A 337 -3.97 6.46 -3.70
N PRO A 338 -4.03 7.67 -3.09
CA PRO A 338 -5.29 8.43 -3.00
C PRO A 338 -5.77 9.00 -4.34
N GLN A 339 -4.86 9.12 -5.32
CA GLN A 339 -5.13 9.71 -6.64
C GLN A 339 -6.21 8.93 -7.40
N ILE A 340 -6.26 7.61 -7.20
CA ILE A 340 -7.22 6.73 -7.89
C ILE A 340 -8.66 7.04 -7.45
N PHE A 341 -8.87 7.40 -6.18
CA PHE A 341 -10.19 7.77 -5.69
C PHE A 341 -10.52 9.24 -5.96
N TRP A 342 -9.51 10.13 -5.95
CA TRP A 342 -9.68 11.50 -6.44
C TRP A 342 -10.03 11.56 -7.93
N SER A 343 -9.54 10.62 -8.76
CA SER A 343 -9.87 10.57 -10.19
C SER A 343 -11.32 10.18 -10.47
N VAL A 344 -12.04 9.59 -9.50
CA VAL A 344 -13.50 9.39 -9.57
C VAL A 344 -14.28 10.40 -8.71
N GLY A 345 -13.61 11.46 -8.26
CA GLY A 345 -14.23 12.58 -7.54
C GLY A 345 -14.59 12.32 -6.07
N CYS A 346 -14.13 11.22 -5.46
CA CYS A 346 -14.31 10.96 -4.03
C CYS A 346 -13.66 12.06 -3.19
N GLN A 347 -14.38 12.56 -2.19
CA GLN A 347 -14.02 13.75 -1.42
C GLN A 347 -13.21 13.39 -0.18
N LEU A 348 -13.70 12.43 0.61
CA LEU A 348 -13.17 12.07 1.93
C LEU A 348 -12.21 10.87 1.84
N VAL A 349 -11.12 11.02 1.07
CA VAL A 349 -10.14 9.95 0.84
C VAL A 349 -9.18 9.88 2.02
N ALA A 350 -9.51 9.04 3.02
CA ALA A 350 -8.89 9.02 4.32
C ALA A 350 -7.62 8.17 4.39
N LEU A 351 -6.55 8.73 4.96
CA LEU A 351 -5.22 8.11 5.09
C LEU A 351 -4.73 8.05 6.55
N ASN A 352 -3.79 7.15 6.82
CA ASN A 352 -3.08 6.99 8.09
C ASN A 352 -1.96 8.04 8.22
N PHE A 353 -2.22 9.16 8.90
CA PHE A 353 -1.29 10.31 9.04
C PHE A 353 -0.01 10.00 9.83
N GLN A 354 -0.04 8.98 10.70
CA GLN A 354 1.15 8.49 11.40
C GLN A 354 2.20 7.86 10.48
N THR A 355 1.80 7.50 9.25
CA THR A 355 2.66 6.81 8.28
C THR A 355 3.02 7.75 7.13
N LEU A 356 4.20 8.34 7.20
CA LEU A 356 4.77 9.18 6.14
C LEU A 356 5.33 8.33 4.97
N ASP A 357 4.52 7.40 4.46
CA ASP A 357 4.93 6.51 3.39
C ASP A 357 5.08 7.22 2.04
N THR A 358 5.99 6.66 1.24
CA THR A 358 6.34 7.17 -0.07
C THR A 358 5.79 6.22 -1.14
N PRO A 359 5.00 6.70 -2.13
CA PRO A 359 4.52 8.07 -2.29
C PRO A 359 3.20 8.52 -1.57
N PRO A 360 2.28 7.68 -1.02
CA PRO A 360 0.91 8.13 -0.73
C PRO A 360 0.77 9.37 0.15
N MET A 361 1.31 9.35 1.38
CA MET A 361 1.16 10.46 2.33
C MET A 361 1.87 11.72 1.84
N GLN A 362 3.01 11.57 1.16
CA GLN A 362 3.72 12.70 0.55
C GLN A 362 2.90 13.40 -0.53
N ILE A 363 2.17 12.64 -1.36
CA ILE A 363 1.29 13.25 -2.36
C ILE A 363 0.08 13.91 -1.67
N ASN A 364 -0.45 13.36 -0.58
CA ASN A 364 -1.52 14.02 0.18
C ASN A 364 -1.07 15.37 0.76
N LEU A 365 0.06 15.39 1.47
CA LEU A 365 0.62 16.61 2.07
C LEU A 365 1.07 17.64 1.02
N GLY A 366 1.57 17.18 -0.13
CA GLY A 366 1.93 18.04 -1.27
C GLY A 366 0.71 18.63 -1.97
N LYS A 367 -0.35 17.83 -2.19
CA LYS A 367 -1.56 18.29 -2.87
C LYS A 367 -2.34 19.30 -2.01
N PHE A 368 -2.55 19.01 -0.73
CA PHE A 368 -3.26 19.91 0.20
C PHE A 368 -2.40 21.06 0.77
N GLU A 369 -1.18 21.26 0.26
CA GLU A 369 -0.46 22.52 0.46
C GLU A 369 -1.04 23.67 -0.39
N MET A 370 -1.63 23.33 -1.54
CA MET A 370 -2.31 24.26 -2.43
C MET A 370 -3.57 24.86 -1.78
N ASN A 371 -4.08 25.95 -2.36
CA ASN A 371 -5.25 26.68 -1.86
C ASN A 371 -5.10 27.09 -0.38
N GLY A 372 -3.94 27.65 -0.02
CA GLY A 372 -3.65 28.21 1.30
C GLY A 372 -3.64 27.22 2.47
N ARG A 373 -3.38 25.92 2.23
CA ARG A 373 -3.54 24.86 3.25
C ARG A 373 -4.93 24.83 3.89
N SER A 374 -5.94 25.29 3.16
CA SER A 374 -7.35 25.26 3.56
C SER A 374 -7.85 23.84 3.86
N GLY A 375 -7.22 22.82 3.26
CA GLY A 375 -7.65 21.42 3.32
C GLY A 375 -8.78 21.07 2.36
N TYR A 376 -9.16 22.03 1.50
CA TYR A 376 -10.19 21.90 0.48
C TYR A 376 -9.61 22.26 -0.89
N LEU A 377 -9.83 21.42 -1.89
CA LEU A 377 -9.42 21.68 -3.27
C LEU A 377 -10.61 21.47 -4.20
N LEU A 378 -10.97 22.48 -5.00
CA LEU A 378 -12.08 22.38 -5.94
C LEU A 378 -11.77 21.30 -7.00
N LYS A 379 -12.73 20.41 -7.28
CA LYS A 379 -12.58 19.39 -8.32
C LYS A 379 -12.61 20.02 -9.73
N PRO A 380 -11.93 19.41 -10.71
CA PRO A 380 -12.04 19.77 -12.13
C PRO A 380 -13.49 19.83 -12.61
N LYS A 381 -13.78 20.68 -13.61
CA LYS A 381 -15.16 20.90 -14.11
C LYS A 381 -15.89 19.62 -14.51
N CYS A 382 -15.21 18.70 -15.19
CA CYS A 382 -15.77 17.40 -15.61
C CYS A 382 -16.28 16.52 -14.43
N MET A 383 -15.75 16.72 -13.21
CA MET A 383 -16.15 16.02 -11.99
C MET A 383 -17.22 16.77 -11.16
N ARG A 384 -17.78 17.86 -11.72
CA ARG A 384 -18.79 18.73 -11.07
C ARG A 384 -19.99 18.99 -11.95
N GLU A 385 -19.78 19.30 -13.23
CA GLU A 385 -20.85 19.67 -14.17
C GLU A 385 -21.80 18.48 -14.45
N PHE A 386 -23.11 18.73 -14.30
CA PHE A 386 -24.15 17.75 -14.61
C PHE A 386 -24.25 17.53 -16.13
N GLY A 387 -24.73 16.35 -16.55
CA GLY A 387 -24.84 15.98 -17.97
C GLY A 387 -23.53 15.57 -18.65
N LYS A 388 -22.37 16.05 -18.21
CA LYS A 388 -21.06 15.63 -18.75
C LYS A 388 -20.62 14.27 -18.22
N THR A 389 -20.32 13.34 -19.12
CA THR A 389 -19.62 12.08 -18.83
C THR A 389 -18.11 12.31 -18.84
N PHE A 390 -17.39 11.51 -18.03
CA PHE A 390 -15.94 11.53 -17.95
C PHE A 390 -15.46 10.17 -17.45
N ASP A 391 -14.51 9.55 -18.17
CA ASP A 391 -13.80 8.36 -17.69
C ASP A 391 -12.30 8.68 -17.48
N PRO A 392 -11.78 8.60 -16.24
CA PRO A 392 -10.36 8.79 -15.91
C PRO A 392 -9.42 7.68 -16.44
N LEU A 393 -9.95 6.63 -17.08
CA LEU A 393 -9.20 5.54 -17.72
C LEU A 393 -9.09 5.72 -19.25
N GLU A 394 -9.91 6.57 -19.85
CA GLU A 394 -9.82 6.86 -21.28
C GLU A 394 -8.61 7.74 -21.60
N GLU A 395 -8.02 7.53 -22.77
CA GLU A 395 -6.93 8.36 -23.30
C GLU A 395 -7.45 9.46 -24.27
N GLY A 396 -8.75 9.73 -24.28
CA GLY A 396 -9.40 10.74 -25.12
C GLY A 396 -9.04 12.19 -24.73
N ALA A 397 -9.40 13.16 -25.57
CA ALA A 397 -9.42 14.56 -25.17
C ALA A 397 -10.75 14.86 -24.47
N ILE A 398 -10.71 15.57 -23.33
CA ILE A 398 -11.93 15.94 -22.58
C ILE A 398 -12.49 17.24 -23.16
N GLU A 399 -13.80 17.30 -23.36
CA GLU A 399 -14.49 18.46 -23.89
C GLU A 399 -14.24 19.72 -23.03
N ASN A 400 -13.80 20.82 -23.67
CA ASN A 400 -13.41 22.09 -23.04
C ASN A 400 -12.21 22.03 -22.07
N VAL A 401 -11.37 21.00 -22.15
CA VAL A 401 -10.10 20.91 -21.41
C VAL A 401 -8.93 20.95 -22.40
N VAL A 402 -8.04 21.93 -22.24
CA VAL A 402 -6.79 21.98 -23.01
C VAL A 402 -5.83 20.94 -22.44
N THR A 403 -5.49 19.93 -23.25
CA THR A 403 -4.45 18.95 -22.92
C THR A 403 -3.08 19.63 -23.02
N ASN A 404 -2.20 19.43 -22.04
CA ASN A 404 -0.84 19.97 -22.07
C ASN A 404 0.21 18.91 -22.44
N SER A 405 1.37 19.39 -22.90
CA SER A 405 2.61 18.65 -23.02
C SER A 405 3.64 19.26 -22.07
N VAL A 406 4.24 18.44 -21.21
CA VAL A 406 5.20 18.91 -20.18
C VAL A 406 6.54 18.22 -20.40
N THR A 407 7.61 19.00 -20.54
CA THR A 407 8.98 18.51 -20.68
C THR A 407 9.85 19.02 -19.53
N ILE A 408 10.57 18.11 -18.87
CA ILE A 408 11.39 18.43 -17.69
C ILE A 408 12.82 17.93 -17.92
N GLN A 409 13.76 18.86 -17.90
CA GLN A 409 15.19 18.56 -17.89
C GLN A 409 15.75 18.84 -16.50
N ILE A 410 16.19 17.79 -15.80
CA ILE A 410 16.96 17.95 -14.57
C ILE A 410 18.40 18.33 -14.95
N ILE A 411 18.92 19.41 -14.37
CA ILE A 411 20.26 19.93 -14.70
C ILE A 411 21.24 19.62 -13.57
N SER A 412 20.93 20.07 -12.35
CA SER A 412 21.78 19.88 -11.18
C SER A 412 20.98 19.94 -9.88
N GLY A 413 21.61 19.57 -8.78
CA GLY A 413 21.13 19.86 -7.43
C GLY A 413 22.12 20.73 -6.67
N GLN A 414 21.65 21.39 -5.62
CA GLN A 414 22.45 22.20 -4.71
C GLN A 414 22.15 21.79 -3.27
N LEU A 415 23.21 21.58 -2.48
CA LEU A 415 23.19 21.32 -1.03
C LEU A 415 22.18 20.25 -0.60
N LEU A 416 22.11 19.16 -1.39
CA LEU A 416 21.30 17.98 -1.11
C LEU A 416 21.82 17.22 0.12
N SER A 417 23.14 17.27 0.34
CA SER A 417 23.82 16.83 1.56
C SER A 417 25.20 17.47 1.67
N LEU A 418 25.65 17.74 2.90
CA LEU A 418 27.02 18.17 3.18
C LEU A 418 28.02 17.00 3.08
N SER A 419 27.52 15.76 3.12
CA SER A 419 28.34 14.55 2.98
C SER A 419 28.57 14.19 1.51
N LYS A 420 29.70 13.54 1.23
CA LYS A 420 29.96 12.90 -0.07
C LYS A 420 29.06 11.66 -0.20
N ILE A 421 27.94 11.82 -0.88
CA ILE A 421 26.94 10.78 -1.12
C ILE A 421 26.68 10.63 -2.63
N ASN A 422 26.14 9.48 -3.04
CA ASN A 422 25.70 9.29 -4.42
C ASN A 422 24.22 9.66 -4.51
N THR A 423 23.83 10.45 -5.51
CA THR A 423 22.45 10.96 -5.64
C THR A 423 21.87 10.72 -7.03
N PHE A 424 20.55 10.55 -7.09
CA PHE A 424 19.78 10.59 -8.32
C PHE A 424 18.39 11.20 -8.08
N VAL A 425 17.76 11.70 -9.14
CA VAL A 425 16.45 12.34 -9.09
C VAL A 425 15.44 11.49 -9.86
N GLU A 426 14.28 11.21 -9.27
CA GLU A 426 13.11 10.66 -9.96
C GLU A 426 12.06 11.77 -10.20
N VAL A 427 11.35 11.71 -11.32
CA VAL A 427 10.28 12.65 -11.68
C VAL A 427 9.04 11.87 -12.06
N GLU A 428 7.93 12.17 -11.41
CA GLU A 428 6.66 11.45 -11.56
C GLU A 428 5.53 12.43 -11.88
N MET A 429 4.57 12.01 -12.72
CA MET A 429 3.30 12.71 -12.87
C MET A 429 2.27 12.07 -11.94
N CYS A 430 1.64 12.88 -11.11
CA CYS A 430 0.60 12.47 -10.17
C CYS A 430 -0.73 13.12 -10.57
N GLY A 431 -1.64 12.36 -11.19
CA GLY A 431 -2.91 12.88 -11.71
C GLY A 431 -3.95 11.77 -11.84
N ILE A 432 -4.79 11.86 -12.87
CA ILE A 432 -5.65 10.74 -13.28
C ILE A 432 -4.80 9.56 -13.81
N PRO A 433 -5.30 8.31 -13.79
CA PRO A 433 -4.57 7.14 -14.29
C PRO A 433 -3.97 7.31 -15.69
N SER A 434 -4.70 7.90 -16.65
CA SER A 434 -4.22 8.14 -18.02
C SER A 434 -3.03 9.10 -18.10
N ASP A 435 -2.91 10.06 -17.16
CA ASP A 435 -1.78 11.02 -17.11
C ASP A 435 -0.54 10.43 -16.39
N CYS A 436 -0.71 9.32 -15.68
CA CYS A 436 0.34 8.71 -14.87
C CYS A 436 1.23 7.80 -15.73
N VAL A 437 2.31 8.38 -16.25
CA VAL A 437 3.28 7.67 -17.11
C VAL A 437 3.85 6.43 -16.41
N ARG A 438 3.57 5.24 -16.97
CA ARG A 438 4.03 3.94 -16.45
C ARG A 438 5.57 3.77 -16.44
N LYS A 439 6.29 4.58 -17.22
CA LYS A 439 7.76 4.60 -17.30
C LYS A 439 8.31 5.49 -16.18
N ARG A 440 9.12 4.92 -15.27
CA ARG A 440 9.85 5.71 -14.27
C ARG A 440 10.90 6.58 -14.94
N TYR A 441 10.73 7.90 -14.86
CA TYR A 441 11.76 8.85 -15.22
C TYR A 441 12.72 9.04 -14.04
N ARG A 442 14.00 8.80 -14.30
CA ARG A 442 15.08 8.95 -13.32
C ARG A 442 16.36 9.42 -14.01
N THR A 443 17.16 10.23 -13.33
CA THR A 443 18.49 10.64 -13.81
C THR A 443 19.49 9.47 -13.74
N LYS A 444 20.68 9.66 -14.33
CA LYS A 444 21.84 8.85 -13.98
C LYS A 444 22.25 9.14 -12.52
N LEU A 445 23.01 8.22 -11.93
CA LEU A 445 23.57 8.36 -10.59
C LEU A 445 24.80 9.27 -10.65
N VAL A 446 24.85 10.31 -9.81
CA VAL A 446 26.05 11.13 -9.59
C VAL A 446 26.71 10.67 -8.30
N GLU A 447 27.95 10.21 -8.37
CA GLU A 447 28.65 9.63 -7.23
C GLU A 447 29.44 10.67 -6.41
N ASN A 448 29.54 10.43 -5.11
CA ASN A 448 30.38 11.17 -4.15
C ASN A 448 30.19 12.71 -4.11
N ASN A 449 29.06 13.23 -4.61
CA ASN A 449 28.72 14.65 -4.62
C ASN A 449 27.27 14.91 -4.14
N GLY A 450 27.14 15.37 -2.89
CA GLY A 450 25.88 15.88 -2.33
C GLY A 450 25.75 17.41 -2.37
N ILE A 451 26.83 18.14 -2.65
CA ILE A 451 26.91 19.61 -2.51
C ILE A 451 26.44 20.31 -3.79
N ASN A 452 26.87 19.83 -4.96
CA ASN A 452 26.53 20.42 -6.26
C ASN A 452 26.52 19.37 -7.41
N PRO A 453 25.81 18.24 -7.28
CA PRO A 453 25.77 17.24 -8.35
C PRO A 453 25.14 17.80 -9.63
N VAL A 454 25.77 17.53 -10.77
CA VAL A 454 25.24 17.84 -12.11
C VAL A 454 24.75 16.54 -12.73
N TYR A 455 23.46 16.51 -13.09
CA TYR A 455 22.78 15.34 -13.67
C TYR A 455 22.70 15.38 -15.20
N LEU A 456 22.94 16.56 -15.79
CA LEU A 456 22.97 16.76 -17.23
C LEU A 456 24.29 16.25 -17.82
N ASP A 457 24.19 15.35 -18.80
CA ASP A 457 25.28 15.00 -19.71
C ASP A 457 24.84 15.05 -21.18
N ALA A 458 25.78 14.87 -22.11
CA ALA A 458 25.57 15.00 -23.55
C ALA A 458 24.48 14.07 -24.13
N ASP A 459 24.21 12.92 -23.49
CA ASP A 459 23.21 11.94 -23.92
C ASP A 459 21.88 12.07 -23.15
N THR A 460 21.80 12.98 -22.17
CA THR A 460 20.64 13.09 -21.27
C THR A 460 19.48 13.73 -22.00
N LYS A 461 18.53 12.90 -22.45
CA LYS A 461 17.25 13.36 -22.98
C LYS A 461 16.33 13.91 -21.88
N PRO A 462 15.50 14.93 -22.18
CA PRO A 462 14.48 15.40 -21.25
C PRO A 462 13.45 14.31 -20.89
N PHE A 463 12.78 14.50 -19.76
CA PHE A 463 11.62 13.69 -19.39
C PHE A 463 10.36 14.29 -20.00
N GLU A 464 9.74 13.56 -20.93
CA GLU A 464 8.57 14.02 -21.69
C GLU A 464 7.28 13.37 -21.17
N PHE A 465 6.36 14.23 -20.74
CA PHE A 465 4.97 13.90 -20.48
C PHE A 465 4.17 14.45 -21.66
N GLN A 466 4.20 13.70 -22.78
CA GLN A 466 3.77 14.21 -24.08
C GLN A 466 2.30 14.61 -24.12
N LYS A 467 1.45 13.91 -23.35
CA LYS A 467 0.00 14.13 -23.27
C LYS A 467 -0.42 14.10 -21.79
N VAL A 468 -0.85 15.23 -21.27
CA VAL A 468 -1.46 15.41 -19.95
C VAL A 468 -2.90 15.87 -20.18
N ILE A 469 -3.83 14.92 -20.10
CA ILE A 469 -5.24 15.02 -20.50
C ILE A 469 -6.01 15.93 -19.55
N LEU A 470 -5.76 15.84 -18.24
CA LEU A 470 -6.44 16.68 -17.24
C LEU A 470 -5.42 17.45 -16.36
N PRO A 471 -4.81 18.54 -16.90
CA PRO A 471 -3.83 19.35 -16.18
C PRO A 471 -4.30 19.88 -14.83
N GLU A 472 -5.60 20.20 -14.69
CA GLU A 472 -6.23 20.63 -13.43
C GLU A 472 -6.11 19.58 -12.31
N ALA A 473 -6.13 18.29 -12.64
CA ALA A 473 -5.97 17.20 -11.68
C ALA A 473 -4.49 16.85 -11.41
N ALA A 474 -3.62 17.15 -12.37
CA ALA A 474 -2.25 16.68 -12.45
C ALA A 474 -1.24 17.54 -11.66
N SER A 475 -0.20 16.91 -11.15
CA SER A 475 0.90 17.55 -10.43
C SER A 475 2.21 16.80 -10.67
N VAL A 476 3.27 17.53 -10.95
CA VAL A 476 4.62 16.98 -11.11
C VAL A 476 5.24 16.81 -9.74
N ARG A 477 5.80 15.62 -9.46
CA ARG A 477 6.54 15.29 -8.25
C ARG A 477 8.01 15.03 -8.58
N PHE A 478 8.88 15.84 -7.99
CA PHE A 478 10.34 15.69 -8.03
C PHE A 478 10.78 14.98 -6.75
N VAL A 479 11.67 13.99 -6.84
CA VAL A 479 12.15 13.23 -5.67
C VAL A 479 13.64 13.04 -5.77
N VAL A 480 14.37 13.33 -4.69
CA VAL A 480 15.81 13.11 -4.60
C VAL A 480 16.09 11.93 -3.68
N PHE A 481 16.89 11.00 -4.18
CA PHE A 481 17.35 9.83 -3.44
C PHE A 481 18.88 9.82 -3.31
N GLU A 482 19.34 9.41 -2.14
CA GLU A 482 20.70 8.90 -1.94
C GLU A 482 20.75 7.41 -2.34
N TYR A 483 21.90 6.96 -2.85
CA TYR A 483 22.14 5.55 -3.17
C TYR A 483 23.49 5.05 -2.63
N SER A 484 23.47 4.36 -1.49
CA SER A 484 24.64 3.65 -0.97
C SER A 484 24.51 2.11 -1.11
N ASN A 485 23.41 1.53 -0.64
CA ASN A 485 23.07 0.10 -0.88
C ASN A 485 21.58 -0.14 -1.25
N ARG A 486 20.75 0.89 -1.03
CA ARG A 486 19.34 0.99 -1.38
C ARG A 486 19.06 2.48 -1.58
N ALA A 487 18.01 2.82 -2.32
CA ALA A 487 17.55 4.21 -2.38
C ALA A 487 17.06 4.66 -0.98
N THR A 488 17.61 5.77 -0.49
CA THR A 488 17.19 6.47 0.73
C THR A 488 16.63 7.84 0.35
N PHE A 489 15.43 8.16 0.81
CA PHE A 489 14.77 9.43 0.53
C PHE A 489 15.54 10.59 1.17
N LEU A 490 15.87 11.63 0.40
CA LEU A 490 16.45 12.88 0.90
C LEU A 490 15.40 13.99 0.98
N GLY A 491 14.63 14.18 -0.09
CA GLY A 491 13.63 15.22 -0.20
C GLY A 491 12.77 15.09 -1.44
N HIS A 492 11.68 15.85 -1.50
CA HIS A 492 10.79 15.92 -2.65
C HIS A 492 10.23 17.32 -2.84
N SER A 493 9.63 17.59 -4.00
CA SER A 493 8.79 18.78 -4.20
C SER A 493 7.64 18.40 -5.13
N MET A 494 6.46 18.97 -4.90
CA MET A 494 5.26 18.74 -5.73
C MET A 494 4.73 20.08 -6.22
N ILE A 495 4.45 20.17 -7.52
CA ILE A 495 3.99 21.39 -8.19
C ILE A 495 2.81 21.03 -9.11
N PRO A 496 1.65 21.71 -9.04
CA PRO A 496 0.53 21.48 -9.97
C PRO A 496 0.93 21.83 -11.41
N VAL A 497 0.41 21.10 -12.40
CA VAL A 497 0.71 21.38 -13.81
C VAL A 497 0.21 22.77 -14.22
N VAL A 498 -1.01 23.15 -13.79
CA VAL A 498 -1.60 24.48 -14.05
C VAL A 498 -0.77 25.63 -13.45
N GLY A 499 -0.07 25.39 -12.34
CA GLY A 499 0.79 26.40 -11.71
C GLY A 499 2.23 26.43 -12.25
N LEU A 500 2.63 25.48 -13.09
CA LEU A 500 4.04 25.21 -13.41
C LEU A 500 4.62 26.27 -14.37
N ARG A 501 5.58 27.08 -13.91
CA ARG A 501 6.18 28.17 -14.70
C ARG A 501 7.32 27.64 -15.58
N PRO A 502 7.26 27.76 -16.93
CA PRO A 502 8.31 27.29 -17.84
C PRO A 502 9.60 28.12 -17.72
N GLY A 503 10.68 27.63 -18.32
CA GLY A 503 12.04 28.20 -18.27
C GLY A 503 12.96 27.50 -17.27
N TYR A 504 14.10 28.14 -16.98
CA TYR A 504 15.03 27.68 -15.95
C TYR A 504 14.53 28.08 -14.56
N ARG A 505 14.45 27.13 -13.62
CA ARG A 505 13.91 27.34 -12.27
C ARG A 505 14.71 26.59 -11.21
N HIS A 506 14.82 27.20 -10.02
CA HIS A 506 15.19 26.48 -8.79
C HIS A 506 13.93 25.95 -8.11
N ILE A 507 13.96 24.67 -7.71
CA ILE A 507 12.88 24.00 -6.97
C ILE A 507 13.41 23.68 -5.57
N GLY A 508 12.84 24.33 -4.56
CA GLY A 508 13.08 24.01 -3.16
C GLY A 508 12.54 22.62 -2.81
N LEU A 509 13.38 21.82 -2.14
CA LEU A 509 12.99 20.49 -1.67
C LEU A 509 12.36 20.55 -0.27
N LYS A 510 11.56 19.55 0.03
CA LYS A 510 10.76 19.41 1.24
C LYS A 510 10.92 18.02 1.83
N SER A 511 10.91 17.92 3.15
CA SER A 511 10.98 16.68 3.91
C SER A 511 9.74 15.79 3.68
N ALA A 512 9.75 14.56 4.22
CA ALA A 512 8.59 13.66 4.13
C ALA A 512 7.31 14.21 4.80
N MET A 513 7.41 15.21 5.69
CA MET A 513 6.28 15.95 6.28
C MET A 513 5.87 17.18 5.48
N ASN A 514 6.35 17.30 4.23
CA ASN A 514 6.18 18.46 3.37
C ASN A 514 6.63 19.80 4.00
N LYS A 515 7.68 19.78 4.84
CA LYS A 515 8.32 20.97 5.41
C LYS A 515 9.55 21.36 4.57
N PRO A 516 9.77 22.65 4.22
CA PRO A 516 10.94 23.08 3.45
C PRO A 516 12.28 22.63 4.04
N LEU A 517 13.20 22.21 3.17
CA LEU A 517 14.61 22.00 3.48
C LEU A 517 15.36 23.28 3.13
N SER A 518 16.11 23.85 4.07
CA SER A 518 16.58 25.25 4.01
C SER A 518 17.46 25.60 2.82
N MET A 519 18.32 24.68 2.37
CA MET A 519 19.30 24.93 1.30
C MET A 519 19.21 23.94 0.12
N ALA A 520 18.46 22.85 0.28
CA ALA A 520 18.43 21.77 -0.68
C ALA A 520 17.50 22.12 -1.87
N THR A 521 18.08 22.36 -3.05
CA THR A 521 17.32 22.72 -4.26
C THR A 521 17.72 21.86 -5.45
N LEU A 522 16.81 21.78 -6.43
CA LEU A 522 17.10 21.28 -7.78
C LEU A 522 17.06 22.43 -8.77
N PHE A 523 18.01 22.47 -9.69
CA PHE A 523 17.97 23.35 -10.85
C PHE A 523 17.48 22.56 -12.06
N VAL A 524 16.41 23.06 -12.69
CA VAL A 524 15.69 22.37 -13.76
C VAL A 524 15.36 23.34 -14.90
N HIS A 525 15.18 22.81 -16.11
CA HIS A 525 14.54 23.51 -17.21
C HIS A 525 13.19 22.85 -17.53
N ILE A 526 12.14 23.66 -17.53
CA ILE A 526 10.75 23.24 -17.72
C ILE A 526 10.22 23.83 -19.02
N LYS A 527 9.55 23.01 -19.83
CA LYS A 527 8.72 23.46 -20.95
C LYS A 527 7.30 22.97 -20.73
N VAL A 528 6.33 23.87 -20.85
CA VAL A 528 4.91 23.56 -20.88
C VAL A 528 4.37 24.16 -22.17
N THR A 529 3.67 23.34 -22.96
CA THR A 529 2.98 23.78 -24.18
C THR A 529 1.63 23.09 -24.27
N ASP A 530 0.74 23.58 -25.12
CA ASP A 530 -0.50 22.87 -25.43
C ASP A 530 -0.19 21.66 -26.32
N PHE A 531 -0.94 20.57 -26.13
CA PHE A 531 -0.79 19.35 -26.91
C PHE A 531 -1.61 19.46 -28.19
N VAL A 532 -0.93 19.52 -29.33
CA VAL A 532 -1.54 19.46 -30.66
C VAL A 532 -1.27 18.08 -31.28
N PRO A 533 -2.31 17.30 -31.62
CA PRO A 533 -2.13 16.06 -32.39
C PRO A 533 -1.41 16.32 -33.72
N VAL A 534 -0.50 15.43 -34.13
CA VAL A 534 0.32 15.60 -35.35
C VAL A 534 -0.53 15.90 -36.60
N ILE A 535 -1.70 15.28 -36.71
CA ILE A 535 -2.68 15.49 -37.80
C ILE A 535 -3.25 16.92 -37.89
N HIS A 536 -3.13 17.71 -36.81
CA HIS A 536 -3.64 19.09 -36.73
C HIS A 536 -2.53 20.13 -36.62
N LEU A 537 -1.25 19.74 -36.65
CA LEU A 537 -0.12 20.64 -36.45
C LEU A 537 -0.12 21.78 -37.48
N ALA A 538 -0.24 21.47 -38.77
CA ALA A 538 -0.30 22.48 -39.84
C ALA A 538 -1.51 23.44 -39.72
N PHE A 539 -2.62 22.99 -39.12
CA PHE A 539 -3.80 23.81 -38.85
C PHE A 539 -3.57 24.72 -37.64
N ALA A 540 -2.97 24.21 -36.56
CA ALA A 540 -2.58 25.01 -35.40
C ALA A 540 -1.54 26.07 -35.76
N ASP A 541 -0.53 25.73 -36.58
CA ASP A 541 0.47 26.68 -37.08
C ASP A 541 -0.20 27.80 -37.88
N ALA A 542 -1.15 27.46 -38.78
CA ALA A 542 -1.93 28.43 -39.55
C ALA A 542 -2.79 29.35 -38.67
N LEU A 543 -3.42 28.81 -37.61
CA LEU A 543 -4.16 29.61 -36.63
C LEU A 543 -3.25 30.49 -35.76
N SER A 544 -2.03 30.05 -35.47
CA SER A 544 -1.06 30.83 -34.68
C SER A 544 -0.51 32.04 -35.44
N ASN A 545 -0.43 31.96 -36.77
CA ASN A 545 0.02 33.06 -37.63
C ASN A 545 -0.80 33.12 -38.95
N PRO A 546 -2.06 33.59 -38.89
CA PRO A 546 -2.97 33.56 -40.04
C PRO A 546 -2.52 34.53 -41.15
N ILE A 547 -1.82 35.61 -40.80
CA ILE A 547 -1.28 36.58 -41.77
C ILE A 547 -0.18 35.93 -42.63
N GLN A 548 0.73 35.17 -42.02
CA GLN A 548 1.78 34.45 -42.77
C GLN A 548 1.18 33.36 -43.65
N TYR A 549 0.20 32.60 -43.14
CA TYR A 549 -0.49 31.56 -43.90
C TYR A 549 -1.24 32.15 -45.11
N SER A 550 -2.03 33.22 -44.89
CA SER A 550 -2.75 33.93 -45.96
C SER A 550 -1.81 34.49 -47.02
N LYS A 551 -0.70 35.15 -46.63
CA LYS A 551 0.32 35.61 -47.59
C LYS A 551 0.95 34.47 -48.38
N ALA A 552 1.27 33.34 -47.74
CA ALA A 552 1.82 32.19 -48.44
C ALA A 552 0.82 31.57 -49.43
N ALA A 553 -0.46 31.51 -49.08
CA ALA A 553 -1.53 31.05 -49.96
C ALA A 553 -1.74 31.99 -51.17
N ILE A 554 -1.81 33.30 -50.94
CA ILE A 554 -1.93 34.32 -52.01
C ILE A 554 -0.72 34.26 -52.95
N ASN A 555 0.50 34.17 -52.40
CA ASN A 555 1.72 34.05 -53.21
C ASN A 555 1.74 32.76 -54.04
N ARG A 556 1.22 31.65 -53.49
CA ARG A 556 1.08 30.37 -54.21
C ARG A 556 0.03 30.45 -55.31
N GLU A 557 -1.10 31.10 -55.07
CA GLU A 557 -2.15 31.31 -56.07
C GLU A 557 -1.66 32.21 -57.21
N ALA A 558 -0.96 33.31 -56.89
CA ALA A 558 -0.36 34.20 -57.88
C ALA A 558 0.71 33.48 -58.74
N LEU A 559 1.53 32.62 -58.13
CA LEU A 559 2.49 31.80 -58.86
C LEU A 559 1.80 30.78 -59.77
N LEU A 560 0.74 30.12 -59.30
CA LEU A 560 -0.03 29.16 -60.10
C LEU A 560 -0.77 29.82 -61.28
N LYS A 561 -1.39 30.99 -61.07
CA LYS A 561 -1.99 31.77 -62.17
C LYS A 561 -0.96 32.11 -63.23
N LYS A 562 0.22 32.58 -62.81
CA LYS A 562 1.30 32.86 -63.75
C LYS A 562 1.73 31.62 -64.56
N MET A 563 1.86 30.45 -63.93
CA MET A 563 2.22 29.23 -64.65
C MET A 563 1.13 28.79 -65.65
N ILE A 564 -0.15 29.01 -65.33
CA ILE A 564 -1.27 28.74 -66.25
C ILE A 564 -1.28 29.77 -67.40
N GLU A 565 -1.06 31.05 -67.12
CA GLU A 565 -0.93 32.10 -68.13
C GLU A 565 0.26 31.85 -69.08
N ASP A 566 1.40 31.38 -68.54
CA ASP A 566 2.58 30.98 -69.32
C ASP A 566 2.28 29.72 -70.18
N GLU A 567 1.58 28.70 -69.67
CA GLU A 567 1.15 27.51 -70.46
C GLU A 567 0.10 27.84 -71.54
N GLU A 568 -0.87 28.72 -71.23
CA GLU A 568 -1.88 29.19 -72.20
C GLU A 568 -1.21 30.00 -73.32
N MET A 569 -0.19 30.81 -73.01
CA MET A 569 0.62 31.54 -73.99
C MET A 569 1.48 30.62 -74.88
N GLU A 570 2.07 29.55 -74.33
CA GLU A 570 2.77 28.54 -75.14
C GLU A 570 1.81 27.78 -76.08
N SER A 571 0.55 27.57 -75.67
CA SER A 571 -0.47 26.90 -76.51
C SER A 571 -0.86 27.69 -77.77
N TYR A 572 -0.67 29.02 -77.77
CA TYR A 572 -0.98 29.89 -78.92
C TYR A 572 0.21 30.15 -79.86
N ASN A 573 1.43 29.71 -79.53
CA ASN A 573 2.61 29.86 -80.37
C ASN A 573 3.23 28.50 -80.75
N GLY A 574 2.50 27.73 -81.56
CA GLY A 574 3.05 26.57 -82.27
C GLY A 574 4.12 27.00 -83.29
N GLY A 575 5.38 27.09 -82.84
CA GLY A 575 6.46 27.73 -83.62
C GLY A 575 7.89 27.31 -83.23
N VAL A 576 8.19 26.02 -83.36
CA VAL A 576 9.51 25.39 -83.61
C VAL A 576 10.81 26.16 -83.23
N SER A 577 11.60 25.50 -82.38
CA SER A 577 13.09 25.48 -82.26
C SER A 577 13.84 26.39 -81.26
N ASN A 578 14.68 25.70 -80.47
CA ASN A 578 15.98 26.09 -79.89
C ASN A 578 16.11 27.38 -79.06
N VAL A 579 16.40 27.24 -77.76
CA VAL A 579 17.76 27.43 -77.20
C VAL A 579 17.93 26.52 -75.96
N PHE A 580 18.99 25.72 -75.91
CA PHE A 580 19.35 24.89 -74.76
C PHE A 580 20.81 25.15 -74.34
N GLU A 581 21.14 26.37 -73.90
CA GLU A 581 22.43 26.67 -73.26
C GLU A 581 22.43 28.05 -72.56
N GLU A 582 22.36 28.09 -71.23
CA GLU A 582 23.08 29.01 -70.30
C GLU A 582 22.45 29.00 -68.87
N ALA A 583 22.72 27.95 -68.09
CA ALA A 583 22.43 27.96 -66.65
C ALA A 583 23.42 27.15 -65.77
N LYS A 584 24.61 26.83 -66.29
CA LYS A 584 25.71 26.22 -65.51
C LYS A 584 26.71 27.29 -65.01
N ARG A 585 26.30 28.15 -64.07
CA ARG A 585 27.20 28.91 -63.17
C ARG A 585 26.44 29.77 -62.14
N LYS A 586 26.11 29.17 -60.98
CA LYS A 586 26.45 29.66 -59.61
C LYS A 586 25.73 28.84 -58.55
N ASN A 587 26.47 28.49 -57.49
CA ASN A 587 25.95 27.72 -56.36
C ASN A 587 25.04 28.58 -55.47
N CYS A 588 23.88 28.05 -55.09
CA CYS A 588 23.33 28.16 -53.74
C CYS A 588 22.12 27.22 -53.58
N MET A 589 22.32 26.07 -52.92
CA MET A 589 21.24 25.17 -52.51
C MET A 589 21.27 24.98 -50.98
N PRO A 590 20.15 25.22 -50.27
CA PRO A 590 19.80 24.49 -49.07
C PRO A 590 19.08 23.17 -49.46
N VAL A 591 19.30 22.13 -48.66
CA VAL A 591 18.87 20.76 -48.95
C VAL A 591 17.34 20.60 -48.82
N LEU A 592 16.66 20.41 -49.95
CA LEU A 592 15.32 19.80 -50.00
C LEU A 592 15.46 18.36 -50.53
N SER A 593 15.42 17.38 -49.62
CA SER A 593 15.28 15.98 -50.02
C SER A 593 14.40 15.19 -49.05
N LYS A 594 13.55 14.33 -49.63
CA LYS A 594 12.61 13.37 -49.02
C LYS A 594 11.23 13.89 -48.58
N MET A 595 10.36 14.13 -49.57
CA MET A 595 8.94 13.73 -49.52
C MET A 595 8.38 13.46 -50.93
N ILE A 596 8.33 12.18 -51.36
CA ILE A 596 7.38 11.62 -52.35
C ILE A 596 7.04 10.17 -51.89
N PRO A 597 5.79 9.68 -52.00
CA PRO A 597 5.35 8.43 -51.35
C PRO A 597 5.04 7.23 -52.30
N SER A 598 4.60 6.11 -51.70
CA SER A 598 3.97 4.89 -52.29
C SER A 598 4.93 3.78 -52.81
N PRO A 599 4.50 2.49 -52.90
CA PRO A 599 3.13 1.96 -52.72
C PRO A 599 2.97 0.80 -51.70
N VAL A 600 1.72 0.34 -51.56
CA VAL A 600 1.26 -0.80 -50.75
C VAL A 600 1.62 -2.15 -51.40
N LEU A 601 1.95 -3.16 -50.59
CA LEU A 601 1.85 -4.58 -50.97
C LEU A 601 1.60 -5.48 -49.74
N GLU A 602 0.69 -6.45 -49.90
CA GLU A 602 0.17 -7.29 -48.82
C GLU A 602 1.03 -8.54 -48.49
N ARG A 603 0.63 -9.21 -47.40
CA ARG A 603 1.06 -10.53 -46.82
C ARG A 603 2.06 -10.42 -45.66
N SER A 604 1.89 -11.13 -44.54
CA SER A 604 0.76 -11.96 -44.07
C SER A 604 0.92 -12.32 -42.58
N ARG A 605 -0.19 -12.31 -41.83
CA ARG A 605 -0.47 -13.05 -40.57
C ARG A 605 0.70 -13.49 -39.67
N SER A 606 0.86 -12.80 -38.54
CA SER A 606 0.98 -13.48 -37.22
C SER A 606 0.62 -12.52 -36.08
N SER A 607 -0.62 -12.63 -35.58
CA SER A 607 -1.02 -12.00 -34.32
C SER A 607 -0.53 -12.86 -33.16
N GLY A 608 0.24 -12.29 -32.23
CA GLY A 608 0.70 -12.96 -31.02
C GLY A 608 1.23 -11.94 -30.02
N ALA A 609 0.62 -11.89 -28.83
CA ALA A 609 1.14 -11.08 -27.73
C ALA A 609 2.44 -11.69 -27.16
N ILE A 610 3.21 -10.90 -26.41
CA ILE A 610 3.98 -11.22 -25.19
C ILE A 610 4.90 -10.00 -24.90
N ILE A 611 4.88 -9.29 -23.76
CA ILE A 611 4.82 -9.62 -22.33
C ILE A 611 6.21 -9.88 -21.69
N LEU A 612 6.52 -9.07 -20.68
CA LEU A 612 7.55 -9.20 -19.62
C LEU A 612 9.07 -9.17 -19.93
N LYS A 613 9.70 -8.11 -19.42
CA LYS A 613 11.13 -8.05 -19.06
C LYS A 613 11.38 -8.76 -17.70
N HIS A 614 11.73 -10.05 -17.70
CA HIS A 614 12.27 -10.75 -16.51
C HIS A 614 13.52 -11.60 -16.81
N HIS A 615 14.54 -10.94 -17.36
CA HIS A 615 15.68 -11.55 -18.07
C HIS A 615 16.74 -12.29 -17.22
N ARG A 616 16.40 -12.75 -16.00
CA ARG A 616 17.28 -13.55 -15.14
C ARG A 616 16.61 -14.70 -14.38
N ILE A 617 15.29 -14.82 -14.49
CA ILE A 617 14.52 -15.97 -13.96
C ILE A 617 14.25 -16.96 -15.13
N TYR A 618 14.03 -16.41 -16.33
CA TYR A 618 13.84 -17.21 -17.54
C TYR A 618 15.04 -18.10 -17.91
N SER A 619 16.29 -17.69 -17.71
CA SER A 619 17.45 -18.51 -18.13
C SER A 619 17.50 -19.89 -17.45
N ASP A 620 17.04 -19.97 -16.21
CA ASP A 620 17.08 -21.20 -15.42
C ASP A 620 15.80 -22.02 -15.64
N LEU A 621 14.66 -21.37 -15.91
CA LEU A 621 13.45 -22.03 -16.41
C LEU A 621 13.66 -22.65 -17.80
N THR A 622 14.24 -21.91 -18.76
CA THR A 622 14.49 -22.39 -20.13
C THR A 622 15.43 -23.59 -20.16
N LYS A 623 16.36 -23.69 -19.21
CA LYS A 623 17.23 -24.87 -19.05
C LYS A 623 16.49 -26.10 -18.51
N MET A 624 15.52 -25.94 -17.61
CA MET A 624 14.71 -27.06 -17.10
C MET A 624 13.53 -27.44 -18.01
N LEU A 625 13.06 -26.52 -18.85
CA LEU A 625 12.00 -26.77 -19.84
C LEU A 625 12.51 -27.53 -21.09
N ALA A 626 13.82 -27.67 -21.25
CA ALA A 626 14.45 -28.37 -22.38
C ALA A 626 14.36 -29.91 -22.28
N ASP A 627 14.14 -30.46 -21.08
CA ASP A 627 14.14 -31.92 -20.82
C ASP A 627 12.76 -32.59 -20.97
N LEU A 628 11.73 -31.85 -21.43
CA LEU A 628 10.42 -32.41 -21.75
C LEU A 628 10.37 -32.87 -23.22
N PRO A 629 9.93 -34.10 -23.52
CA PRO A 629 10.05 -34.67 -24.87
C PRO A 629 9.19 -33.92 -25.90
N THR A 630 9.86 -33.36 -26.90
CA THR A 630 9.22 -32.69 -28.04
C THR A 630 8.52 -33.70 -28.95
N SER A 631 7.19 -33.75 -28.89
CA SER A 631 6.39 -34.62 -29.76
C SER A 631 6.07 -33.95 -31.11
N SER A 632 6.98 -34.09 -32.08
CA SER A 632 6.68 -33.79 -33.49
C SER A 632 5.84 -34.88 -34.18
N ASP A 633 5.75 -36.08 -33.59
CA ASP A 633 5.04 -37.23 -34.15
C ASP A 633 4.06 -37.88 -33.16
N ARG A 634 2.77 -37.62 -33.37
CA ARG A 634 1.66 -38.55 -33.09
C ARG A 634 0.32 -37.99 -33.60
N LYS A 635 -0.38 -38.74 -34.45
CA LYS A 635 -1.81 -38.53 -34.71
C LYS A 635 -2.57 -38.82 -33.41
N PHE A 636 -3.31 -37.86 -32.88
CA PHE A 636 -4.00 -38.00 -31.59
C PHE A 636 -5.48 -38.35 -31.76
N ASP A 637 -5.89 -39.41 -31.05
CA ASP A 637 -7.28 -39.84 -30.90
C ASP A 637 -7.89 -39.21 -29.64
N PHE A 638 -9.15 -38.78 -29.71
CA PHE A 638 -9.76 -37.80 -28.80
C PHE A 638 -10.62 -38.41 -27.68
N SER A 639 -10.29 -39.62 -27.23
CA SER A 639 -11.05 -40.35 -26.19
C SER A 639 -10.56 -40.13 -24.76
N THR A 640 -9.36 -39.55 -24.53
CA THR A 640 -8.88 -39.15 -23.19
C THR A 640 -8.15 -37.78 -23.20
N PRO A 641 -8.44 -36.86 -22.25
CA PRO A 641 -7.93 -35.48 -22.32
C PRO A 641 -6.52 -35.33 -21.71
N LEU A 642 -5.50 -35.41 -22.58
CA LEU A 642 -4.08 -35.16 -22.29
C LEU A 642 -3.77 -33.92 -21.40
N PRO A 643 -4.41 -32.74 -21.58
CA PRO A 643 -4.10 -31.55 -20.77
C PRO A 643 -4.29 -31.78 -19.27
N SER A 644 -5.25 -32.64 -18.89
CA SER A 644 -5.50 -32.96 -17.48
C SER A 644 -4.42 -33.84 -16.85
N LEU A 645 -3.57 -34.50 -17.65
CA LEU A 645 -2.45 -35.30 -17.16
C LEU A 645 -1.24 -34.44 -16.82
N LEU A 646 -0.91 -33.40 -17.62
CA LEU A 646 0.23 -32.51 -17.35
C LEU A 646 0.11 -31.76 -16.02
N LEU A 647 -1.06 -31.19 -15.74
CA LEU A 647 -1.32 -30.52 -14.45
C LEU A 647 -1.36 -31.50 -13.27
N LYS A 648 -1.66 -32.79 -13.53
CA LYS A 648 -1.60 -33.86 -12.52
C LYS A 648 -0.20 -34.46 -12.36
N SER A 649 0.67 -34.42 -13.36
CA SER A 649 2.01 -35.01 -13.33
C SER A 649 3.08 -34.04 -12.84
N TYR A 650 2.72 -32.82 -12.44
CA TYR A 650 3.66 -31.89 -11.81
C TYR A 650 4.13 -32.47 -10.46
N THR A 651 5.37 -32.96 -10.44
CA THR A 651 6.01 -33.51 -9.23
C THR A 651 6.38 -32.38 -8.28
N ILE A 652 5.83 -32.41 -7.07
CA ILE A 652 6.11 -31.43 -6.01
C ILE A 652 7.57 -31.61 -5.56
N GLN A 653 8.42 -30.63 -5.87
CA GLN A 653 9.81 -30.60 -5.41
C GLN A 653 9.88 -29.95 -4.01
N THR A 654 9.54 -30.71 -2.97
CA THR A 654 9.78 -30.32 -1.58
C THR A 654 11.22 -30.66 -1.19
N PRO A 655 12.08 -29.67 -0.91
CA PRO A 655 13.48 -29.92 -0.57
C PRO A 655 13.59 -30.54 0.83
N THR A 656 14.51 -31.49 1.01
CA THR A 656 14.84 -31.98 2.34
C THR A 656 15.59 -30.93 3.14
N GLU A 657 15.54 -31.03 4.47
CA GLU A 657 16.20 -30.09 5.36
C GLU A 657 17.71 -30.01 5.13
N ASP A 658 18.36 -31.12 4.77
CA ASP A 658 19.80 -31.15 4.48
C ASP A 658 20.14 -30.38 3.20
N MET A 659 19.29 -30.42 2.16
CA MET A 659 19.46 -29.59 0.96
C MET A 659 19.33 -28.10 1.29
N LEU A 660 18.46 -27.74 2.23
CA LEU A 660 18.32 -26.36 2.71
C LEU A 660 19.52 -25.92 3.56
N LYS A 661 20.04 -26.80 4.43
CA LYS A 661 21.27 -26.57 5.22
C LYS A 661 22.53 -26.52 4.35
N ALA A 662 22.55 -27.19 3.19
CA ALA A 662 23.60 -27.09 2.19
C ALA A 662 23.60 -25.76 1.41
N ASN A 663 22.54 -24.95 1.51
CA ASN A 663 22.44 -23.69 0.76
C ASN A 663 23.58 -22.72 1.10
N ALA A 664 24.19 -22.13 0.07
CA ALA A 664 25.34 -21.24 0.22
C ALA A 664 25.13 -20.06 1.19
N LYS A 665 23.89 -19.57 1.37
CA LYS A 665 23.57 -18.52 2.36
C LYS A 665 23.63 -19.06 3.80
N TYR A 666 23.04 -20.23 4.04
CA TYR A 666 23.06 -20.90 5.34
C TYR A 666 24.48 -21.29 5.75
N VAL A 667 25.24 -21.91 4.83
CA VAL A 667 26.64 -22.31 5.05
C VAL A 667 27.54 -21.11 5.37
N LYS A 668 27.40 -19.98 4.65
CA LYS A 668 28.16 -18.75 4.93
C LYS A 668 27.82 -18.17 6.31
N LEU A 669 26.54 -18.15 6.70
CA LEU A 669 26.10 -17.66 8.00
C LEU A 669 26.66 -18.52 9.15
N ARG A 670 26.58 -19.86 9.00
CA ARG A 670 27.15 -20.82 9.96
C ARG A 670 28.67 -20.65 10.12
N LYS A 671 29.41 -20.50 9.01
CA LYS A 671 30.87 -20.26 9.04
C LYS A 671 31.24 -18.95 9.74
N LYS A 672 30.42 -17.89 9.59
CA LYS A 672 30.64 -16.61 10.29
C LYS A 672 30.55 -16.78 11.81
N PHE A 673 29.44 -17.34 12.30
CA PHE A 673 29.24 -17.54 13.74
C PHE A 673 30.25 -18.51 14.36
N GLY A 674 30.70 -19.54 13.62
CA GLY A 674 31.81 -20.40 14.04
C GLY A 674 33.09 -19.60 14.35
N LYS A 675 33.49 -18.71 13.44
CA LYS A 675 34.65 -17.83 13.63
C LYS A 675 34.46 -16.84 14.78
N ASP A 676 33.24 -16.31 14.97
CA ASP A 676 32.92 -15.45 16.10
C ASP A 676 33.02 -16.19 17.46
N LEU A 677 32.66 -17.48 17.49
CA LEU A 677 32.79 -18.34 18.68
C LEU A 677 34.26 -18.68 18.99
N GLU A 678 35.06 -19.01 17.98
CA GLU A 678 36.51 -19.24 18.11
C GLU A 678 37.24 -18.00 18.65
N ASN A 679 36.88 -16.82 18.14
CA ASN A 679 37.40 -15.53 18.62
C ASN A 679 37.02 -15.28 20.08
N LEU A 680 35.77 -15.57 20.47
CA LEU A 680 35.29 -15.41 21.85
C LEU A 680 36.00 -16.38 22.81
N GLN A 681 36.15 -17.65 22.43
CA GLN A 681 36.92 -18.65 23.19
C GLN A 681 38.39 -18.24 23.35
N SER A 682 39.02 -17.74 22.29
CA SER A 682 40.40 -17.24 22.30
C SER A 682 40.56 -16.03 23.24
N LYS A 683 39.58 -15.13 23.29
CA LYS A 683 39.53 -14.02 24.25
C LYS A 683 39.38 -14.53 25.69
N HIS A 684 38.46 -15.47 25.91
CA HIS A 684 38.21 -16.06 27.23
C HIS A 684 39.46 -16.75 27.81
N ALA A 685 40.22 -17.47 26.98
CA ALA A 685 41.50 -18.07 27.37
C ALA A 685 42.52 -17.01 27.84
N LYS A 686 42.70 -15.94 27.06
CA LYS A 686 43.61 -14.83 27.41
C LYS A 686 43.23 -14.16 28.73
N GLU A 687 41.92 -13.94 28.98
CA GLU A 687 41.42 -13.38 30.24
C GLU A 687 41.71 -14.28 31.45
N ARG A 688 41.53 -15.61 31.32
CA ARG A 688 41.87 -16.57 32.40
C ARG A 688 43.36 -16.54 32.71
N SER A 689 44.22 -16.60 31.70
CA SER A 689 45.67 -16.54 31.88
C SER A 689 46.14 -15.21 32.49
N ALA A 690 45.46 -14.10 32.20
CA ALA A 690 45.75 -12.81 32.81
C ALA A 690 45.36 -12.77 34.30
N LEU A 691 44.20 -13.31 34.67
CA LEU A 691 43.75 -13.37 36.06
C LEU A 691 44.64 -14.31 36.90
N GLN A 692 45.01 -15.46 36.35
CA GLN A 692 45.88 -16.44 37.01
C GLN A 692 47.31 -15.92 37.25
N LYS A 693 47.82 -15.05 36.35
CA LYS A 693 49.09 -14.33 36.56
C LYS A 693 49.01 -13.27 37.68
N LYS A 694 47.85 -12.66 37.92
CA LYS A 694 47.64 -11.71 39.02
C LYS A 694 47.52 -12.43 40.37
N THR A 695 46.77 -13.52 40.44
CA THR A 695 46.64 -14.30 41.69
C THR A 695 47.97 -14.87 42.17
N ASN A 696 48.86 -15.26 41.25
CA ASN A 696 50.19 -15.79 41.60
C ASN A 696 51.20 -14.73 42.06
N LYS A 697 50.88 -13.43 41.97
CA LYS A 697 51.78 -12.33 42.38
C LYS A 697 51.57 -11.82 43.82
N GLY A 698 50.58 -12.34 44.54
CA GLY A 698 50.35 -11.96 45.95
C GLY A 698 49.86 -10.52 46.17
N GLU A 699 49.34 -9.85 45.13
CA GLU A 699 48.79 -8.49 45.25
C GLU A 699 47.48 -8.51 46.05
N GLY A 700 47.57 -8.13 47.33
CA GLY A 700 46.49 -8.19 48.31
C GLY A 700 45.42 -7.09 48.20
N ASP A 701 44.76 -6.95 47.05
CA ASP A 701 43.36 -6.46 46.96
C ASP A 701 42.68 -6.81 45.62
N VAL A 702 42.37 -8.10 45.45
CA VAL A 702 41.69 -8.62 44.25
C VAL A 702 40.17 -8.37 44.30
N GLN A 703 39.60 -7.96 45.44
CA GLN A 703 38.16 -7.76 45.59
C GLN A 703 37.71 -6.32 45.24
N SER A 704 38.43 -5.27 45.67
CA SER A 704 38.02 -3.89 45.37
C SER A 704 38.16 -3.54 43.87
N SER A 705 39.17 -4.14 43.22
CA SER A 705 39.52 -3.88 41.82
C SER A 705 38.58 -4.55 40.81
N PHE A 706 37.87 -5.63 41.18
CA PHE A 706 36.93 -6.30 40.28
C PHE A 706 35.55 -5.62 40.23
N SER A 707 35.10 -5.04 41.36
CA SER A 707 33.80 -4.35 41.45
C SER A 707 33.70 -3.07 40.61
N ARG A 708 34.84 -2.48 40.21
CA ARG A 708 34.89 -1.26 39.37
C ARG A 708 35.21 -1.51 37.88
N GLN A 709 35.34 -2.77 37.44
CA GLN A 709 35.64 -3.13 36.04
C GLN A 709 34.53 -3.92 35.31
N VAL A 710 33.29 -3.92 35.84
CA VAL A 710 32.12 -4.39 35.08
C VAL A 710 31.57 -3.25 34.20
N ASP A 711 32.37 -2.82 33.24
CA ASP A 711 31.93 -1.82 32.26
C ASP A 711 30.94 -2.45 31.26
N VAL A 712 29.67 -2.09 31.43
CA VAL A 712 28.52 -2.50 30.60
C VAL A 712 28.76 -2.19 29.11
N SER A 713 29.60 -1.18 28.81
CA SER A 713 29.97 -0.81 27.44
C SER A 713 30.58 -1.96 26.62
N THR A 714 31.30 -2.89 27.26
CA THR A 714 31.98 -3.99 26.56
C THR A 714 30.98 -5.09 26.15
N LEU A 715 29.91 -5.29 26.93
CA LEU A 715 28.79 -6.13 26.52
C LEU A 715 27.99 -5.48 25.39
N GLN A 716 27.67 -4.18 25.51
CA GLN A 716 26.97 -3.41 24.47
C GLN A 716 27.71 -3.39 23.12
N LYS A 717 29.05 -3.32 23.13
CA LYS A 717 29.86 -3.41 21.90
C LYS A 717 29.80 -4.79 21.22
N ALA A 718 29.66 -5.88 21.99
CA ALA A 718 29.39 -7.21 21.41
C ALA A 718 27.97 -7.30 20.81
N PHE A 719 26.99 -6.65 21.43
CA PHE A 719 25.62 -6.53 20.88
C PHE A 719 25.52 -5.63 19.63
N ALA A 720 26.50 -4.74 19.40
CA ALA A 720 26.49 -3.83 18.25
C ALA A 720 26.78 -4.50 16.88
N CYS A 721 27.35 -5.71 16.87
CA CYS A 721 27.59 -6.48 15.64
C CYS A 721 26.34 -7.19 15.07
N ILE A 722 25.16 -6.96 15.66
CA ILE A 722 23.88 -7.55 15.26
C ILE A 722 23.14 -6.60 14.29
N PRO A 723 22.73 -7.04 13.09
CA PRO A 723 21.88 -6.24 12.23
C PRO A 723 20.52 -5.97 12.90
N ARG A 724 20.13 -4.68 13.05
CA ARG A 724 18.84 -4.24 13.62
C ARG A 724 17.63 -4.51 12.69
N LYS A 725 17.50 -5.73 12.14
CA LYS A 725 16.43 -6.16 11.22
C LYS A 725 15.99 -7.61 11.45
N LEU A 726 15.52 -7.91 12.66
CA LEU A 726 14.71 -9.09 12.97
C LEU A 726 13.52 -8.68 13.87
N SER A 727 12.48 -8.08 13.27
CA SER A 727 11.16 -7.91 13.92
C SER A 727 10.04 -7.55 12.92
N THR A 728 10.04 -8.12 11.71
CA THR A 728 8.95 -7.95 10.72
C THR A 728 8.82 -9.19 9.82
N GLY A 729 7.73 -9.94 9.93
CA GLY A 729 7.43 -11.13 9.12
C GLY A 729 6.67 -12.17 9.94
N SER A 730 5.39 -12.37 9.64
CA SER A 730 4.43 -13.13 10.45
C SER A 730 4.52 -14.65 10.25
N GLN A 731 4.22 -15.40 11.33
CA GLN A 731 3.86 -16.83 11.36
C GLN A 731 4.81 -17.74 10.57
N GLU A 732 5.92 -18.18 11.16
CA GLU A 732 5.94 -19.44 11.94
C GLU A 732 6.86 -19.36 13.17
N SER A 733 6.36 -18.73 14.23
CA SER A 733 7.13 -18.54 15.46
C SER A 733 6.31 -18.82 16.71
N HIS A 734 5.56 -19.93 16.73
CA HIS A 734 4.80 -20.37 17.90
C HIS A 734 5.66 -20.97 19.03
N PHE A 735 6.99 -21.08 18.85
CA PHE A 735 7.90 -21.57 19.90
C PHE A 735 8.88 -20.54 20.49
N VAL A 736 9.02 -19.34 19.91
CA VAL A 736 9.99 -18.33 20.40
C VAL A 736 9.35 -17.32 21.37
N SER A 737 8.02 -17.20 21.35
CA SER A 737 7.23 -16.22 22.11
C SER A 737 7.01 -16.54 23.60
N ARG A 738 7.76 -17.49 24.19
CA ARG A 738 7.75 -17.76 25.63
C ARG A 738 8.99 -17.29 26.40
N SER A 739 9.86 -16.48 25.77
CA SER A 739 11.04 -15.87 26.44
C SER A 739 11.34 -14.40 26.07
N SER A 740 10.37 -13.67 25.50
CA SER A 740 10.48 -12.22 25.24
C SER A 740 10.10 -11.35 26.44
N GLY A 741 10.16 -11.90 27.65
CA GLY A 741 10.24 -11.16 28.91
C GLY A 741 11.66 -10.68 29.21
N ALA A 742 12.41 -10.27 28.18
CA ALA A 742 13.67 -9.55 28.35
C ALA A 742 13.35 -8.08 28.70
N SER A 743 12.84 -7.89 29.92
CA SER A 743 12.93 -6.63 30.63
C SER A 743 14.40 -6.18 30.71
N ASN A 744 14.62 -4.98 31.25
CA ASN A 744 15.93 -4.67 31.82
C ASN A 744 16.17 -5.60 33.02
N GLU A 745 16.67 -6.82 32.77
CA GLU A 745 17.42 -7.60 33.76
C GLU A 745 18.78 -6.92 33.97
N THR A 746 18.74 -5.69 34.50
CA THR A 746 19.71 -5.31 35.53
C THR A 746 19.73 -6.44 36.53
N LEU A 747 20.91 -7.05 36.76
CA LEU A 747 21.05 -8.07 37.80
C LEU A 747 20.64 -7.44 39.13
N ALA A 748 19.44 -7.79 39.60
CA ALA A 748 19.21 -7.85 41.02
C ALA A 748 20.10 -8.98 41.53
N ASP A 749 21.14 -8.63 42.30
CA ASP A 749 22.05 -9.60 42.90
C ASP A 749 21.28 -10.56 43.80
N SER A 750 20.96 -11.74 43.28
CA SER A 750 20.59 -12.90 44.08
C SER A 750 21.81 -13.31 44.89
N LYS A 751 21.89 -12.77 46.11
CA LYS A 751 23.01 -12.88 47.06
C LYS A 751 23.61 -14.30 47.12
N CYS A 752 24.75 -14.49 46.48
CA CYS A 752 25.70 -15.57 46.74
C CYS A 752 26.98 -14.95 47.33
N PRO A 753 27.05 -14.70 48.66
CA PRO A 753 27.99 -13.71 49.21
C PRO A 753 29.49 -14.06 49.16
N ASN A 754 29.87 -15.20 48.58
CA ASN A 754 31.23 -15.76 48.67
C ASN A 754 31.55 -16.64 47.45
N LEU A 755 31.76 -16.02 46.28
CA LEU A 755 32.32 -16.64 45.08
C LEU A 755 33.72 -16.06 44.82
N THR A 756 34.66 -16.87 44.34
CA THR A 756 36.00 -16.36 43.98
C THR A 756 35.96 -15.54 42.67
N PRO A 757 36.89 -14.59 42.46
CA PRO A 757 36.98 -13.84 41.20
C PRO A 757 37.09 -14.73 39.95
N MET A 758 37.70 -15.92 40.09
CA MET A 758 37.82 -16.90 39.02
C MET A 758 36.47 -17.56 38.69
N GLU A 759 35.67 -17.91 39.70
CA GLU A 759 34.32 -18.48 39.52
C GLU A 759 33.34 -17.45 38.92
N MET A 760 33.45 -16.18 39.33
CA MET A 760 32.68 -15.07 38.73
C MET A 760 33.05 -14.86 37.24
N LEU A 761 34.34 -14.87 36.90
CA LEU A 761 34.80 -14.76 35.52
C LEU A 761 34.33 -15.96 34.68
N CYS A 762 34.36 -17.18 35.22
CA CYS A 762 33.82 -18.35 34.54
C CYS A 762 32.31 -18.21 34.29
N SER A 763 31.50 -17.91 35.31
CA SER A 763 30.05 -17.70 35.13
C SER A 763 29.73 -16.66 34.04
N LYS A 764 30.44 -15.53 34.04
CA LYS A 764 30.35 -14.48 32.99
C LYS A 764 30.69 -15.01 31.59
N GLN A 765 31.82 -15.70 31.44
CA GLN A 765 32.29 -16.24 30.16
C GLN A 765 31.33 -17.30 29.60
N TRP A 766 30.71 -18.11 30.46
CA TRP A 766 29.75 -19.14 30.07
C TRP A 766 28.43 -18.50 29.61
N LYS A 767 27.94 -17.48 30.33
CA LYS A 767 26.77 -16.68 29.90
C LYS A 767 27.00 -16.00 28.54
N GLN A 768 28.22 -15.52 28.28
CA GLN A 768 28.60 -14.95 26.98
C GLN A 768 28.63 -16.00 25.84
N GLN A 769 29.19 -17.19 26.08
CA GLN A 769 29.20 -18.28 25.10
C GLN A 769 27.78 -18.80 24.80
N TRP A 770 26.99 -19.07 25.83
CA TRP A 770 25.60 -19.48 25.68
C TRP A 770 24.78 -18.47 24.88
N LEU A 771 24.93 -17.16 25.18
CA LEU A 771 24.20 -16.12 24.47
C LEU A 771 24.61 -16.02 22.99
N LEU A 772 25.88 -16.19 22.67
CA LEU A 772 26.36 -16.23 21.28
C LEU A 772 25.82 -17.47 20.54
N MET A 773 25.85 -18.64 21.17
CA MET A 773 25.32 -19.89 20.60
C MET A 773 23.79 -19.82 20.39
N LYS A 774 23.05 -19.30 21.38
CA LYS A 774 21.61 -19.03 21.29
C LYS A 774 21.27 -18.11 20.11
N ASN A 775 22.01 -17.01 19.96
CA ASN A 775 21.83 -16.07 18.85
C ASN A 775 22.20 -16.69 17.49
N MET A 776 23.20 -17.57 17.43
CA MET A 776 23.54 -18.32 16.22
C MET A 776 22.40 -19.23 15.78
N GLU A 777 21.86 -20.07 16.68
CA GLU A 777 20.76 -20.99 16.31
C GLU A 777 19.52 -20.21 15.85
N ILE A 778 19.16 -19.11 16.52
CA ILE A 778 18.04 -18.23 16.10
C ILE A 778 18.27 -17.68 14.68
N ALA A 779 19.48 -17.20 14.38
CA ALA A 779 19.80 -16.64 13.06
C ALA A 779 19.88 -17.71 11.96
N LEU A 780 20.33 -18.92 12.27
CA LEU A 780 20.32 -20.05 11.35
C LEU A 780 18.90 -20.53 11.06
N PHE A 781 18.05 -20.61 12.09
CA PHE A 781 16.65 -20.99 11.95
C PHE A 781 15.86 -19.96 11.10
N ASP A 782 15.98 -18.66 11.39
CA ASP A 782 15.39 -17.60 10.55
C ASP A 782 15.83 -17.69 9.07
N GLN A 783 17.11 -17.99 8.83
CA GLN A 783 17.62 -18.20 7.47
C GLN A 783 17.10 -19.50 6.82
N LEU A 784 16.81 -20.55 7.60
CA LEU A 784 16.21 -21.80 7.14
C LEU A 784 14.74 -21.59 6.73
N MET A 785 13.94 -20.95 7.59
CA MET A 785 12.52 -20.66 7.33
C MET A 785 12.33 -19.79 6.07
N LYS A 786 13.23 -18.81 5.84
CA LYS A 786 13.27 -18.02 4.60
C LYS A 786 13.52 -18.86 3.34
N LEU A 787 14.30 -19.94 3.44
CA LEU A 787 14.54 -20.84 2.31
C LEU A 787 13.32 -21.75 2.05
N VAL A 788 12.66 -22.26 3.10
CA VAL A 788 11.42 -23.04 2.92
C VAL A 788 10.30 -22.20 2.31
N GLY A 789 10.08 -20.98 2.82
CA GLY A 789 9.08 -20.06 2.26
C GLY A 789 9.38 -19.64 0.81
N HIS A 790 10.66 -19.54 0.45
CA HIS A 790 11.06 -19.31 -0.95
C HIS A 790 10.73 -20.52 -1.84
N SER A 791 11.03 -21.74 -1.39
CA SER A 791 10.71 -22.99 -2.09
C SER A 791 9.20 -23.12 -2.36
N CYS A 792 8.38 -22.95 -1.32
CA CYS A 792 6.92 -22.98 -1.42
C CYS A 792 6.42 -21.99 -2.48
N LYS A 793 6.91 -20.75 -2.45
CA LYS A 793 6.55 -19.71 -3.41
C LYS A 793 6.96 -20.05 -4.85
N MET A 794 8.14 -20.63 -5.07
CA MET A 794 8.57 -21.04 -6.42
C MET A 794 7.71 -22.18 -6.97
N ASN A 795 7.36 -23.17 -6.15
CA ASN A 795 6.51 -24.29 -6.55
C ASN A 795 5.08 -23.84 -6.89
N ILE A 796 4.48 -22.92 -6.12
CA ILE A 796 3.18 -22.32 -6.45
C ILE A 796 3.25 -21.49 -7.75
N GLN A 797 4.32 -20.73 -7.96
CA GLN A 797 4.50 -19.98 -9.21
C GLN A 797 4.65 -20.90 -10.43
N MET A 798 5.39 -22.00 -10.31
CA MET A 798 5.52 -23.00 -11.37
C MET A 798 4.17 -23.68 -11.68
N LEU A 799 3.40 -24.05 -10.65
CA LEU A 799 2.06 -24.62 -10.81
C LEU A 799 1.11 -23.68 -11.57
N ASN A 800 1.17 -22.37 -11.29
CA ASN A 800 0.37 -21.38 -12.01
C ASN A 800 0.78 -21.25 -13.49
N VAL A 801 2.09 -21.24 -13.80
CA VAL A 801 2.58 -21.20 -15.19
C VAL A 801 2.16 -22.46 -15.97
N ILE A 802 2.21 -23.64 -15.34
CA ILE A 802 1.74 -24.89 -15.94
C ILE A 802 0.23 -24.83 -16.17
N TYR A 803 -0.55 -24.32 -15.21
CA TYR A 803 -1.99 -24.14 -15.34
C TYR A 803 -2.36 -23.18 -16.49
N GLU A 804 -1.75 -21.99 -16.56
CA GLU A 804 -2.00 -21.00 -17.61
C GLU A 804 -1.77 -21.60 -19.00
N ARG A 805 -0.63 -22.27 -19.21
CA ARG A 805 -0.31 -22.99 -20.45
C ARG A 805 -1.30 -24.12 -20.74
N THR A 806 -1.67 -24.91 -19.73
CA THR A 806 -2.65 -26.01 -19.88
C THR A 806 -4.03 -25.48 -20.29
N VAL A 807 -4.45 -24.32 -19.77
CA VAL A 807 -5.69 -23.65 -20.17
C VAL A 807 -5.58 -23.11 -21.60
N GLU A 808 -4.46 -22.50 -21.98
CA GLU A 808 -4.22 -22.00 -23.34
C GLU A 808 -4.26 -23.12 -24.39
N ASP A 809 -3.47 -24.18 -24.19
CA ASP A 809 -3.45 -25.38 -25.07
C ASP A 809 -4.85 -26.02 -25.19
N SER A 810 -5.60 -26.06 -24.07
CA SER A 810 -6.96 -26.60 -24.04
C SER A 810 -7.99 -25.72 -24.77
N MET A 811 -7.90 -24.40 -24.64
CA MET A 811 -8.78 -23.45 -25.33
C MET A 811 -8.50 -23.45 -26.84
N ASN A 812 -7.23 -23.52 -27.24
CA ASN A 812 -6.82 -23.63 -28.64
C ASN A 812 -7.36 -24.92 -29.28
N ALA A 813 -7.28 -26.06 -28.57
CA ALA A 813 -7.86 -27.32 -29.03
C ALA A 813 -9.40 -27.27 -29.18
N LEU A 814 -10.12 -26.62 -28.24
CA LEU A 814 -11.56 -26.40 -28.36
C LEU A 814 -11.91 -25.49 -29.55
N GLN A 815 -11.08 -24.47 -29.82
CA GLN A 815 -11.28 -23.52 -30.91
C GLN A 815 -11.05 -24.17 -32.28
N GLU A 816 -10.03 -25.02 -32.42
CA GLU A 816 -9.80 -25.78 -33.65
C GLU A 816 -10.89 -26.84 -33.87
N LYS A 817 -11.37 -27.50 -32.81
CA LYS A 817 -12.54 -28.41 -32.91
C LYS A 817 -13.79 -27.67 -33.38
N ARG A 818 -14.08 -26.49 -32.81
CA ARG A 818 -15.19 -25.63 -33.27
C ARG A 818 -15.03 -25.26 -34.74
N LYS A 819 -13.82 -24.93 -35.19
CA LYS A 819 -13.53 -24.57 -36.58
C LYS A 819 -13.79 -25.75 -37.52
N MET A 820 -13.32 -26.96 -37.19
CA MET A 820 -13.64 -28.18 -37.96
C MET A 820 -15.15 -28.49 -37.98
N GLU A 821 -15.84 -28.36 -36.85
CA GLU A 821 -17.31 -28.53 -36.80
C GLU A 821 -18.03 -27.50 -37.69
N MET A 822 -17.58 -26.25 -37.71
CA MET A 822 -18.14 -25.20 -38.56
C MET A 822 -17.82 -25.40 -40.05
N GLU A 823 -16.60 -25.83 -40.39
CA GLU A 823 -16.19 -26.16 -41.77
C GLU A 823 -16.99 -27.35 -42.32
N ASN A 824 -17.12 -28.43 -41.54
CA ASN A 824 -17.97 -29.57 -41.89
C ASN A 824 -19.45 -29.15 -42.06
N LEU A 825 -19.95 -28.26 -41.21
CA LEU A 825 -21.32 -27.76 -41.32
C LEU A 825 -21.53 -26.94 -42.61
N ILE A 826 -20.60 -26.04 -42.93
CA ILE A 826 -20.62 -25.26 -44.17
C ILE A 826 -20.56 -26.18 -45.40
N GLN A 827 -19.70 -27.20 -45.36
CA GLN A 827 -19.55 -28.17 -46.46
C GLN A 827 -20.81 -29.03 -46.64
N SER A 828 -21.52 -29.37 -45.56
CA SER A 828 -22.78 -30.12 -45.61
C SER A 828 -23.97 -29.32 -46.17
N ILE A 829 -23.86 -27.99 -46.28
CA ILE A 829 -24.91 -27.06 -46.74
C ILE A 829 -24.72 -26.69 -48.24
N GLY A 830 -23.82 -27.37 -48.94
CA GLY A 830 -23.49 -27.09 -50.34
C GLY A 830 -24.68 -27.09 -51.31
N SER A 831 -24.86 -25.96 -52.00
CA SER A 831 -25.53 -25.85 -53.30
C SER A 831 -27.04 -26.18 -53.38
N SER A 832 -27.91 -25.42 -52.68
CA SER A 832 -29.18 -24.88 -53.23
C SER A 832 -30.02 -24.07 -52.24
N ASN A 833 -30.83 -23.15 -52.78
CA ASN A 833 -31.91 -22.34 -52.17
C ASN A 833 -31.54 -21.17 -51.23
N SER A 834 -32.10 -20.00 -51.59
CA SER A 834 -31.92 -18.67 -50.98
C SER A 834 -32.69 -18.43 -49.67
N ASN A 835 -33.32 -19.45 -49.08
CA ASN A 835 -34.17 -19.31 -47.88
C ASN A 835 -33.55 -19.95 -46.62
N MET A 836 -32.21 -20.03 -46.57
CA MET A 836 -31.45 -20.81 -45.58
C MET A 836 -30.70 -19.99 -44.51
N ASP A 837 -30.62 -18.66 -44.67
CA ASP A 837 -29.75 -17.80 -43.85
C ASP A 837 -30.12 -17.83 -42.36
N GLY A 838 -31.43 -17.80 -42.04
CA GLY A 838 -31.92 -17.92 -40.66
C GLY A 838 -31.60 -19.27 -39.99
N ARG A 839 -31.54 -20.38 -40.76
CA ARG A 839 -31.19 -21.71 -40.25
C ARG A 839 -29.70 -21.82 -39.95
N LEU A 840 -28.85 -21.32 -40.85
CA LEU A 840 -27.40 -21.25 -40.65
C LEU A 840 -27.05 -20.33 -39.46
N GLY A 841 -27.73 -19.18 -39.34
CA GLY A 841 -27.60 -18.27 -38.21
C GLY A 841 -28.06 -18.85 -36.86
N LYS A 842 -28.95 -19.85 -36.86
CA LYS A 842 -29.31 -20.60 -35.64
C LYS A 842 -28.24 -21.62 -35.26
N LEU A 843 -27.80 -22.47 -36.19
CA LEU A 843 -26.77 -23.48 -35.90
C LEU A 843 -25.41 -22.87 -35.51
N LYS A 844 -25.03 -21.72 -36.10
CA LYS A 844 -23.85 -20.94 -35.69
C LYS A 844 -23.94 -20.49 -34.22
N ARG A 845 -25.11 -20.05 -33.76
CA ARG A 845 -25.34 -19.72 -32.34
C ARG A 845 -25.29 -20.97 -31.45
N GLU A 846 -25.92 -22.07 -31.86
CA GLU A 846 -25.91 -23.34 -31.11
C GLU A 846 -24.51 -23.99 -31.05
N THR A 847 -23.57 -23.67 -31.95
CA THR A 847 -22.16 -24.10 -31.85
C THR A 847 -21.32 -23.14 -30.98
N GLU A 848 -21.54 -21.83 -31.07
CA GLU A 848 -20.94 -20.83 -30.16
C GLU A 848 -21.31 -21.11 -28.69
N GLU A 849 -22.60 -21.33 -28.41
CA GLU A 849 -23.12 -21.54 -27.06
C GLU A 849 -22.57 -22.85 -26.44
N ARG A 850 -22.40 -23.90 -27.25
CA ARG A 850 -21.71 -25.14 -26.85
C ARG A 850 -20.21 -24.92 -26.61
N PHE A 851 -19.53 -24.15 -27.45
CA PHE A 851 -18.11 -23.81 -27.26
C PHE A 851 -17.90 -23.04 -25.95
N ILE A 852 -18.72 -22.04 -25.66
CA ILE A 852 -18.68 -21.26 -24.42
C ILE A 852 -18.94 -22.18 -23.21
N LYS A 853 -20.00 -23.00 -23.24
CA LYS A 853 -20.34 -23.92 -22.14
C LYS A 853 -19.20 -24.91 -21.85
N ASN A 854 -18.64 -25.55 -22.88
CA ASN A 854 -17.53 -26.49 -22.75
C ASN A 854 -16.24 -25.80 -22.24
N GLY A 855 -15.94 -24.57 -22.70
CA GLY A 855 -14.80 -23.79 -22.22
C GLY A 855 -14.92 -23.39 -20.75
N VAL A 856 -16.12 -23.01 -20.29
CA VAL A 856 -16.40 -22.69 -18.88
C VAL A 856 -16.26 -23.93 -18.00
N GLU A 857 -16.81 -25.07 -18.42
CA GLU A 857 -16.70 -26.33 -17.66
C GLU A 857 -15.25 -26.82 -17.57
N LEU A 858 -14.50 -26.74 -18.67
CA LEU A 858 -13.09 -27.14 -18.71
C LEU A 858 -12.21 -26.25 -17.81
N ARG A 859 -12.44 -24.92 -17.82
CA ARG A 859 -11.75 -24.00 -16.89
C ARG A 859 -12.07 -24.30 -15.44
N LYS A 860 -13.35 -24.51 -15.08
CA LYS A 860 -13.74 -24.92 -13.71
C LYS A 860 -13.06 -26.22 -13.27
N ARG A 861 -12.94 -27.20 -14.17
CA ARG A 861 -12.26 -28.48 -13.90
C ARG A 861 -10.75 -28.33 -13.70
N LEU A 862 -10.07 -27.55 -14.55
CA LEU A 862 -8.64 -27.30 -14.41
C LEU A 862 -8.34 -26.46 -13.15
N GLU A 863 -9.17 -25.47 -12.82
CA GLU A 863 -9.05 -24.66 -11.60
C GLU A 863 -9.17 -25.52 -10.34
N SER A 864 -10.11 -26.46 -10.29
CA SER A 864 -10.25 -27.41 -9.18
C SER A 864 -9.00 -28.28 -8.99
N ILE A 865 -8.36 -28.73 -10.09
CA ILE A 865 -7.10 -29.49 -10.03
C ILE A 865 -5.94 -28.59 -9.56
N ARG A 866 -5.88 -27.33 -10.04
CA ARG A 866 -4.88 -26.34 -9.61
C ARG A 866 -4.98 -26.06 -8.11
N ALA A 867 -6.19 -25.84 -7.60
CA ALA A 867 -6.43 -25.61 -6.17
C ALA A 867 -5.98 -26.82 -5.33
N SER A 868 -6.42 -28.03 -5.67
CA SER A 868 -6.02 -29.25 -4.96
C SER A 868 -4.50 -29.46 -4.94
N ARG A 869 -3.79 -29.17 -6.05
CA ARG A 869 -2.31 -29.25 -6.09
C ARG A 869 -1.62 -28.12 -5.32
N ALA A 870 -2.22 -26.93 -5.26
CA ALA A 870 -1.70 -25.84 -4.43
C ALA A 870 -1.79 -26.18 -2.93
N ASP A 871 -2.91 -26.78 -2.50
CA ASP A 871 -3.12 -27.22 -1.12
C ASP A 871 -2.10 -28.32 -0.73
N GLU A 872 -1.84 -29.30 -1.60
CA GLU A 872 -0.79 -30.30 -1.38
C GLU A 872 0.61 -29.67 -1.22
N ILE A 873 0.97 -28.70 -2.07
CA ILE A 873 2.25 -27.99 -1.98
C ILE A 873 2.35 -27.26 -0.64
N VAL A 874 1.31 -26.54 -0.22
CA VAL A 874 1.28 -25.82 1.06
C VAL A 874 1.41 -26.81 2.23
N ASN A 875 0.55 -27.83 2.28
CA ASN A 875 0.54 -28.84 3.34
C ASN A 875 1.91 -29.54 3.52
N SER A 876 2.59 -29.88 2.42
CA SER A 876 3.90 -30.53 2.48
C SER A 876 5.02 -29.58 2.94
N HIS A 877 4.99 -28.31 2.53
CA HIS A 877 5.94 -27.32 3.07
C HIS A 877 5.65 -27.01 4.55
N ASP A 878 4.39 -26.97 4.97
CA ASP A 878 3.97 -26.78 6.36
C ASP A 878 4.35 -27.97 7.26
N GLU A 879 4.43 -29.18 6.70
CA GLU A 879 5.03 -30.32 7.40
C GLU A 879 6.54 -30.17 7.58
N LEU A 880 7.26 -29.77 6.53
CA LEU A 880 8.69 -29.45 6.63
C LEU A 880 8.95 -28.34 7.66
N LYS A 881 8.15 -27.27 7.66
CA LYS A 881 8.23 -26.16 8.62
C LYS A 881 7.98 -26.66 10.05
N ARG A 882 6.94 -27.48 10.29
CA ARG A 882 6.69 -28.14 11.59
C ARG A 882 7.88 -28.99 12.06
N ASN A 883 8.55 -29.70 11.16
CA ASN A 883 9.71 -30.53 11.51
C ASN A 883 10.96 -29.68 11.81
N CYS A 884 11.25 -28.65 11.02
CA CYS A 884 12.32 -27.69 11.29
C CYS A 884 12.11 -26.93 12.60
N ILE A 885 10.86 -26.54 12.91
CA ILE A 885 10.48 -25.99 14.21
C ILE A 885 10.89 -26.96 15.32
N LYS A 886 10.33 -28.18 15.38
CA LYS A 886 10.60 -29.19 16.43
C LYS A 886 12.09 -29.44 16.69
N GLN A 887 12.92 -29.47 15.63
CA GLN A 887 14.38 -29.61 15.79
C GLN A 887 15.01 -28.39 16.46
N PHE A 888 14.60 -27.18 16.06
CA PHE A 888 15.03 -25.94 16.72
C PHE A 888 14.55 -25.87 18.18
N GLU A 889 13.31 -26.31 18.49
CA GLU A 889 12.80 -26.42 19.86
C GLU A 889 13.72 -27.29 20.73
N THR A 890 14.01 -28.50 20.25
CA THR A 890 14.88 -29.49 20.90
C THR A 890 16.30 -28.94 21.07
N ARG A 891 16.84 -28.27 20.04
CA ARG A 891 18.18 -27.69 20.07
C ARG A 891 18.30 -26.55 21.09
N MET A 892 17.29 -25.69 21.18
CA MET A 892 17.23 -24.59 22.14
C MET A 892 17.10 -25.10 23.58
N ALA A 893 16.30 -26.14 23.80
CA ALA A 893 16.21 -26.81 25.09
C ALA A 893 17.57 -27.41 25.51
N ASN A 894 18.22 -28.16 24.62
CA ASN A 894 19.53 -28.76 24.90
C ASN A 894 20.61 -27.70 25.22
N LEU A 895 20.60 -26.54 24.53
CA LEU A 895 21.52 -25.44 24.85
C LEU A 895 21.21 -24.76 26.19
N GLN A 896 19.95 -24.73 26.61
CA GLN A 896 19.57 -24.25 27.93
C GLN A 896 20.10 -25.19 29.03
N THR A 897 19.85 -26.50 28.89
CA THR A 897 20.36 -27.53 29.81
C THR A 897 21.89 -27.53 29.88
N GLU A 898 22.59 -27.45 28.75
CA GLU A 898 24.05 -27.39 28.70
C GLU A 898 24.62 -26.17 29.45
N TYR A 899 23.91 -25.03 29.44
CA TYR A 899 24.29 -23.85 30.21
C TYR A 899 24.01 -24.03 31.71
N GLU A 900 22.83 -24.54 32.07
CA GLU A 900 22.42 -24.79 33.46
C GLU A 900 23.34 -25.82 34.15
N GLU A 901 23.69 -26.92 33.47
CA GLU A 901 24.64 -27.91 33.96
C GLU A 901 26.02 -27.29 34.22
N LYS A 902 26.54 -26.49 33.28
CA LYS A 902 27.86 -25.87 33.45
C LYS A 902 27.88 -24.80 34.54
N ILE A 903 26.81 -24.02 34.71
CA ILE A 903 26.67 -23.07 35.83
C ILE A 903 26.54 -23.82 37.16
N SER A 904 25.75 -24.90 37.21
CA SER A 904 25.63 -25.79 38.38
C SER A 904 26.98 -26.40 38.76
N THR A 905 27.81 -26.76 37.77
CA THR A 905 29.16 -27.30 37.99
C THR A 905 30.09 -26.27 38.65
N VAL A 906 30.03 -24.99 38.24
CA VAL A 906 30.77 -23.90 38.91
C VAL A 906 30.30 -23.72 40.36
N GLY A 907 28.98 -23.78 40.60
CA GLY A 907 28.41 -23.74 41.96
C GLY A 907 28.84 -24.91 42.85
N LYS A 908 28.86 -26.13 42.31
CA LYS A 908 29.31 -27.35 43.02
C LYS A 908 30.80 -27.31 43.35
N GLN A 909 31.64 -26.78 42.46
CA GLN A 909 33.08 -26.60 42.73
C GLN A 909 33.34 -25.56 43.84
N ALA A 910 32.56 -24.48 43.90
CA ALA A 910 32.62 -23.51 45.00
C ALA A 910 32.13 -24.11 46.34
N ALA A 911 31.13 -25.01 46.31
CA ALA A 911 30.67 -25.74 47.50
C ALA A 911 31.69 -26.78 47.98
N ALA A 912 32.34 -27.53 47.09
CA ALA A 912 33.34 -28.53 47.45
C ALA A 912 34.56 -27.91 48.18
N LYS A 913 35.01 -26.72 47.79
CA LYS A 913 36.07 -25.96 48.49
C LYS A 913 35.66 -25.47 49.90
N LYS A 914 34.36 -25.41 50.21
CA LYS A 914 33.87 -25.13 51.58
C LYS A 914 33.76 -26.39 52.44
N ALA A 915 33.65 -27.57 51.83
CA ALA A 915 33.48 -28.84 52.52
C ALA A 915 34.80 -29.49 52.99
N THR A 916 35.95 -28.93 52.63
CA THR A 916 37.26 -29.31 53.20
C THR A 916 37.53 -28.51 54.48
N PRO A 917 37.38 -29.07 55.69
CA PRO A 917 37.77 -28.37 56.92
C PRO A 917 39.29 -28.17 56.97
N LYS A 918 39.73 -27.04 57.52
CA LYS A 918 41.13 -26.83 57.92
C LYS A 918 41.50 -27.87 59.00
N ARG A 919 42.06 -29.01 58.57
CA ARG A 919 42.68 -30.01 59.45
C ARG A 919 44.17 -30.07 59.14
N ASN A 920 44.90 -29.04 59.61
CA ASN A 920 46.35 -29.04 59.87
C ASN A 920 46.81 -27.67 60.43
N GLU A 921 46.31 -27.29 61.62
CA GLU A 921 46.86 -26.16 62.40
C GLU A 921 46.61 -26.33 63.93
N ARG A 922 46.51 -27.60 64.38
CA ARG A 922 46.46 -28.00 65.81
C ARG A 922 47.31 -29.25 66.10
N GLN A 923 48.47 -29.34 65.45
CA GLN A 923 49.52 -30.31 65.75
C GLN A 923 50.90 -29.63 65.66
N PHE A 924 51.09 -28.52 66.37
CA PHE A 924 52.43 -28.01 66.77
C PHE A 924 52.37 -26.99 67.93
N VAL A 925 51.40 -27.13 68.84
CA VAL A 925 51.28 -26.30 70.07
C VAL A 925 51.15 -27.21 71.30
N CYS A 926 52.01 -28.22 71.41
CA CYS A 926 52.07 -29.10 72.59
C CYS A 926 53.48 -29.66 72.90
N THR A 927 54.54 -29.05 72.38
CA THR A 927 55.94 -29.49 72.61
C THR A 927 56.92 -28.36 72.95
N TYR A 928 56.46 -27.10 73.05
CA TYR A 928 57.29 -25.97 73.51
C TYR A 928 56.99 -25.48 74.94
N SER A 929 55.99 -26.05 75.61
CA SER A 929 55.68 -25.74 77.02
C SER A 929 56.37 -26.68 78.03
N ILE A 930 57.11 -27.70 77.56
CA ILE A 930 57.71 -28.73 78.43
C ILE A 930 59.24 -28.56 78.55
N ILE A 931 59.90 -27.90 77.59
CA ILE A 931 61.36 -27.75 77.58
C ILE A 931 61.83 -26.55 78.45
N ASN A 932 61.03 -25.48 78.57
CA ASN A 932 61.42 -24.31 79.37
C ASN A 932 61.29 -24.48 80.89
N GLU A 933 60.50 -25.44 81.41
CA GLU A 933 60.54 -25.78 82.85
C GLU A 933 61.77 -26.62 83.20
N GLN A 934 62.24 -27.48 82.29
CA GLN A 934 63.45 -28.29 82.52
C GLN A 934 64.75 -27.47 82.44
N CYS A 935 64.83 -26.46 81.58
CA CYS A 935 65.98 -25.55 81.57
C CYS A 935 66.10 -24.67 82.83
N LEU A 936 65.00 -24.35 83.50
CA LEU A 936 65.02 -23.56 84.75
C LEU A 936 65.42 -24.39 85.99
N GLN A 937 65.21 -25.71 85.98
CA GLN A 937 65.65 -26.58 87.09
C GLN A 937 67.13 -27.01 86.98
N MET A 938 67.70 -27.09 85.77
CA MET A 938 69.14 -27.39 85.62
C MET A 938 70.07 -26.23 85.98
N LEU A 939 69.58 -24.97 85.97
CA LEU A 939 70.36 -23.79 86.36
C LEU A 939 70.27 -23.45 87.85
N SER A 940 69.62 -24.27 88.68
CA SER A 940 69.70 -24.21 90.15
C SER A 940 70.57 -25.31 90.76
N ALA A 941 71.32 -26.04 89.93
CA ALA A 941 72.36 -26.99 90.32
C ALA A 941 73.78 -26.49 89.95
N LEU A 942 73.87 -25.19 89.64
CA LEU A 942 75.07 -24.34 89.53
C LEU A 942 74.81 -23.07 90.34
#